data_AF-A0A1Z1M1Z2-F1
#
_entry.id   AF-A0A1Z1M1Z2-F1
#
_cell.length_a   1.000
_cell.length_b   1.000
_cell.length_c   1.000
_cell.angle_alpha   90.00
_cell.angle_beta   90.00
_cell.angle_gamma   90.00
#
_symmetry.space_group_name_H-M   'P 1'
#
loop_
_entity.id
_entity.type
_entity.pdbx_description
1 polymer ?
#
loop_
_entity_poly.entity_id
_entity_poly.type
_entity_poly.pdbx_seq_one_letter_code
_entity_poly.pdbx_strand_id
1 'polypeptide(L)'
;MTVKASGGSPLVQQQLYRTLSLSSILQAEQQDRFLMLGELSQLKSFFSSGNKRLEIVNLLTKNANFLVSKAADKIFVGGSPISYLERPQASFLNSDIDNDLNMSQDLSGNASNNLLDNISSALFEASESLPPAFKPINVVLYGSTRMKKSLRDLDWFLRYLTYAIISGDTNILAANIRGLRELIDNACSSAAAIVALREMRKLSINLFESDLESKQIVQQYFNIIISEFESSSLSDKIRKRSSSDVQGLRLPQIYSQAGYLNQKFVMKSSLSLDEKQTVIRACYRQVFERDISKAYNLNFSDFESQLKTGQLSIKEFIRCLGKSSIYRSQFNQPFVNSRVVELSLKHFLGRGLSSIEEFQKYFSILSSRGIDGLVDSLINSEEYADYFGEETVPYLRNLGEEAQESRNWGPQIKLFNYSAVFRKIPEFITLFADYKSNLPDQHPYGLSNDPFSIQFGAIFTKNTVALKTKSSFFTRDTRRLLIRYGPGIYSQISSPNLRNKVSNVLSPVVFSTKNPLQTLDQIVDAVYIRVFGRFVYKEELSTIFNYEKRFRGNLISVREFVKLLAKSNLFRSLSWNSLYLCKAIEYIHIKLIGRPTYGRQEIDQYFNIAYKKGYYAMVDSMVDSLEYDESFGDFIVPYERYLTPKAISSKALTQFNYPLNLSINSEKSSVPNFSSFSQVKQNSSANNINFKVNQGVSDRRWQFKIFKIDSSGDNLNRTQVLRAVYRQLFERDLNTFSIGDEFYNLERAFLVGDLNVQQLVEKLGYSTLYRKEFYTPYPNTKVIEFATKHFLGRAPNNQAEIRYYNQILASQGLPVLVYTITSSFEYKTIFGTNTVPYRRFPTLPAANFPNTEKLHNSLTKQSNKIVVPSFKSISSY
;
A
#
# COMPACT_ATOMS: atom_id res chain seq x y z
N MET A 1 19.17 22.92 -16.19
CA MET A 1 18.73 21.87 -15.24
C MET A 1 17.54 21.14 -15.84
N THR A 2 17.60 19.82 -16.01
CA THR A 2 16.45 19.02 -16.47
C THR A 2 15.57 18.66 -15.28
N VAL A 3 14.29 19.07 -15.29
CA VAL A 3 13.32 18.69 -14.24
C VAL A 3 12.97 17.21 -14.39
N LYS A 4 13.33 16.39 -13.39
CA LYS A 4 13.21 14.92 -13.47
C LYS A 4 11.92 14.37 -12.82
N ALA A 5 11.35 15.12 -11.90
CA ALA A 5 10.15 14.73 -11.17
C ALA A 5 9.12 15.87 -11.15
N SER A 6 7.86 15.52 -10.88
CA SER A 6 6.78 16.50 -10.79
C SER A 6 5.78 16.07 -9.73
N GLY A 7 5.39 17.03 -8.88
CA GLY A 7 4.26 16.88 -7.98
C GLY A 7 2.89 17.07 -8.64
N GLY A 8 2.87 17.34 -9.95
CA GLY A 8 1.67 17.69 -10.70
C GLY A 8 1.30 19.17 -10.58
N SER A 9 0.54 19.65 -11.56
CA SER A 9 0.00 21.01 -11.64
C SER A 9 -1.53 20.97 -11.53
N PRO A 10 -2.10 20.97 -10.32
CA PRO A 10 -3.54 21.11 -10.17
C PRO A 10 -4.00 22.48 -10.71
N LEU A 11 -5.23 22.54 -11.22
CA LEU A 11 -5.85 23.79 -11.62
C LEU A 11 -6.06 24.64 -10.37
N VAL A 12 -5.47 25.84 -10.36
CA VAL A 12 -5.67 26.83 -9.29
C VAL A 12 -6.12 28.12 -9.94
N GLN A 13 -7.25 28.64 -9.46
CA GLN A 13 -7.72 29.97 -9.83
C GLN A 13 -7.24 30.96 -8.78
N GLN A 14 -6.60 32.03 -9.23
CA GLN A 14 -6.15 33.10 -8.34
C GLN A 14 -7.37 33.90 -7.85
N GLN A 15 -7.31 34.34 -6.61
CA GLN A 15 -8.33 35.22 -6.05
C GLN A 15 -8.13 36.63 -6.61
N LEU A 16 -9.03 37.07 -7.48
CA LEU A 16 -8.94 38.37 -8.14
C LEU A 16 -9.57 39.48 -7.29
N TYR A 17 -10.82 39.27 -6.89
CA TYR A 17 -11.61 40.21 -6.10
C TYR A 17 -12.75 39.46 -5.40
N ARG A 18 -13.44 40.14 -4.49
CA ARG A 18 -14.64 39.62 -3.83
C ARG A 18 -15.87 40.39 -4.32
N THR A 19 -17.00 39.71 -4.36
CA THR A 19 -18.32 40.33 -4.48
C THR A 19 -19.02 40.25 -3.13
N LEU A 20 -19.98 41.14 -2.89
CA LEU A 20 -20.72 41.14 -1.63
C LEU A 20 -21.44 39.80 -1.43
N SER A 21 -22.09 39.27 -2.47
CA SER A 21 -22.80 38.00 -2.42
C SER A 21 -21.88 36.80 -2.17
N LEU A 22 -20.73 36.73 -2.84
CA LEU A 22 -19.77 35.66 -2.65
C LEU A 22 -19.18 35.71 -1.24
N SER A 23 -18.88 36.91 -0.73
CA SER A 23 -18.31 37.08 0.60
C SER A 23 -19.24 36.57 1.70
N SER A 24 -20.54 36.89 1.66
CA SER A 24 -21.50 36.42 2.67
C SER A 24 -21.70 34.90 2.63
N ILE A 25 -21.70 34.30 1.43
CA ILE A 25 -21.82 32.85 1.27
C ILE A 25 -20.57 32.14 1.80
N LEU A 26 -19.38 32.65 1.45
CA LEU A 26 -18.10 32.07 1.88
C LEU A 26 -17.91 32.18 3.40
N GLN A 27 -18.43 33.22 4.05
CA GLN A 27 -18.37 33.32 5.51
C GLN A 27 -19.13 32.18 6.20
N ALA A 28 -20.32 31.81 5.69
CA ALA A 28 -21.08 30.68 6.22
C ALA A 28 -20.41 29.33 5.87
N GLU A 29 -19.88 29.20 4.65
CA GLU A 29 -19.18 28.02 4.15
C GLU A 29 -17.91 27.72 4.95
N GLN A 30 -17.05 28.72 5.20
CA GLN A 30 -15.86 28.58 6.04
C GLN A 30 -16.16 28.13 7.48
N GLN A 31 -17.40 28.29 7.94
CA GLN A 31 -17.84 27.90 9.28
C GLN A 31 -18.64 26.59 9.31
N ASP A 32 -18.87 25.93 8.17
CA ASP A 32 -19.78 24.79 8.01
C ASP A 32 -21.21 25.06 8.55
N ARG A 33 -21.64 26.32 8.45
CA ARG A 33 -22.97 26.78 8.87
C ARG A 33 -23.90 26.87 7.66
N PHE A 34 -25.19 26.72 7.94
CA PHE A 34 -26.20 27.24 7.02
C PHE A 34 -26.29 28.76 7.17
N LEU A 35 -26.64 29.43 6.08
CA LEU A 35 -26.82 30.88 6.05
C LEU A 35 -27.80 31.33 7.14
N MET A 36 -27.38 32.30 7.94
CA MET A 36 -28.22 32.88 8.98
C MET A 36 -29.19 33.91 8.39
N LEU A 37 -30.27 34.23 9.12
CA LEU A 37 -31.27 35.19 8.68
C LEU A 37 -30.67 36.57 8.35
N GLY A 38 -29.65 37.02 9.11
CA GLY A 38 -28.94 38.27 8.86
C GLY A 38 -28.11 38.26 7.56
N GLU A 39 -27.44 37.15 7.26
CA GLU A 39 -26.68 36.98 6.00
C GLU A 39 -27.65 36.89 4.80
N LEU A 40 -28.81 36.24 4.99
CA LEU A 40 -29.87 36.18 3.98
C LEU A 40 -30.53 37.54 3.73
N SER A 41 -30.74 38.34 4.78
CA SER A 41 -31.28 39.69 4.62
C SER A 41 -30.30 40.62 3.91
N GLN A 42 -28.99 40.48 4.17
CA GLN A 42 -27.94 41.17 3.43
C GLN A 42 -27.94 40.80 1.95
N LEU A 43 -28.03 39.50 1.62
CA LEU A 43 -28.14 39.05 0.23
C LEU A 43 -29.40 39.59 -0.44
N LYS A 44 -30.55 39.53 0.24
CA LYS A 44 -31.82 40.06 -0.27
C LYS A 44 -31.70 41.55 -0.57
N SER A 45 -31.11 42.33 0.33
CA SER A 45 -30.88 43.77 0.17
C SER A 45 -29.99 44.06 -1.05
N PHE A 46 -28.91 43.29 -1.23
CA PHE A 46 -28.03 43.44 -2.38
C PHE A 46 -28.76 43.19 -3.70
N PHE A 47 -29.49 42.06 -3.81
CA PHE A 47 -30.21 41.73 -5.03
C PHE A 47 -31.37 42.69 -5.32
N SER A 48 -32.07 43.21 -4.30
CA SER A 48 -33.10 44.25 -4.52
C SER A 48 -32.52 45.56 -5.06
N SER A 49 -31.26 45.88 -4.73
CA SER A 49 -30.56 47.07 -5.27
C SER A 49 -29.96 46.86 -6.67
N GLY A 50 -30.10 45.67 -7.26
CA GLY A 50 -29.44 45.28 -8.50
C GLY A 50 -29.80 46.15 -9.71
N ASN A 51 -31.09 46.43 -9.92
CA ASN A 51 -31.55 47.24 -11.06
C ASN A 51 -30.95 48.66 -11.03
N LYS A 52 -30.93 49.30 -9.86
CA LYS A 52 -30.31 50.63 -9.70
C LYS A 52 -28.83 50.62 -10.08
N ARG A 53 -28.08 49.60 -9.64
CA ARG A 53 -26.65 49.44 -9.98
C ARG A 53 -26.43 49.27 -11.49
N LEU A 54 -27.30 48.52 -12.16
CA LEU A 54 -27.26 48.35 -13.62
C LEU A 54 -27.60 49.65 -14.35
N GLU A 55 -28.59 50.41 -13.89
CA GLU A 55 -28.93 51.73 -14.44
C GLU A 55 -27.77 52.72 -14.32
N ILE A 56 -27.13 52.80 -13.14
CA ILE A 56 -25.93 53.60 -12.91
C ILE A 56 -24.84 53.23 -13.90
N VAL A 57 -24.53 51.94 -14.01
CA VAL A 57 -23.47 51.48 -14.92
C VAL A 57 -23.81 51.75 -16.37
N ASN A 58 -25.06 51.52 -16.80
CA ASN A 58 -25.49 51.80 -18.17
C ASN A 58 -25.34 53.29 -18.53
N LEU A 59 -25.62 54.21 -17.60
CA LEU A 59 -25.43 55.64 -17.82
C LEU A 59 -23.94 56.03 -17.87
N LEU A 60 -23.11 55.44 -17.00
CA LEU A 60 -21.66 55.68 -17.02
C LEU A 60 -20.98 55.10 -18.27
N THR A 61 -21.41 53.93 -18.74
CA THR A 61 -20.85 53.31 -19.96
C THR A 61 -21.27 54.07 -21.21
N LYS A 62 -22.54 54.48 -21.31
CA LYS A 62 -23.02 55.34 -22.42
C LYS A 62 -22.27 56.68 -22.48
N ASN A 63 -21.97 57.28 -21.33
CA ASN A 63 -21.27 58.58 -21.29
C ASN A 63 -19.75 58.44 -21.16
N ALA A 64 -19.17 57.26 -21.39
CA ALA A 64 -17.76 57.00 -21.10
C ALA A 64 -16.79 57.85 -21.93
N ASN A 65 -17.09 58.09 -23.22
CA ASN A 65 -16.26 58.95 -24.08
C ASN A 65 -16.27 60.41 -23.60
N PHE A 66 -17.44 60.91 -23.17
CA PHE A 66 -17.59 62.24 -22.60
C PHE A 66 -16.82 62.41 -21.29
N LEU A 67 -16.93 61.46 -20.37
CA LEU A 67 -16.24 61.49 -19.08
C LEU A 67 -14.71 61.46 -19.26
N VAL A 68 -14.20 60.58 -20.12
CA VAL A 68 -12.75 60.45 -20.37
C VAL A 68 -12.20 61.66 -21.12
N SER A 69 -12.92 62.19 -22.13
CA SER A 69 -12.47 63.37 -22.89
C SER A 69 -12.37 64.61 -22.01
N LYS A 70 -13.42 64.95 -21.25
CA LYS A 70 -13.42 66.13 -20.37
C LYS A 70 -12.38 66.05 -19.25
N ALA A 71 -12.17 64.86 -18.69
CA ALA A 71 -11.10 64.66 -17.71
C ALA A 71 -9.71 64.82 -18.34
N ALA A 72 -9.51 64.32 -19.57
CA ALA A 72 -8.25 64.44 -20.30
C ALA A 72 -7.96 65.90 -20.70
N ASP A 73 -8.96 66.66 -21.13
CA ASP A 73 -8.83 68.08 -21.50
C ASP A 73 -8.35 68.96 -20.32
N LYS A 74 -8.66 68.54 -19.08
CA LYS A 74 -8.23 69.27 -17.87
C LYS A 74 -6.75 69.07 -17.53
N ILE A 75 -6.15 67.96 -17.97
CA ILE A 75 -4.76 67.60 -17.66
C ILE A 75 -3.81 67.73 -18.87
N PHE A 76 -4.33 67.70 -20.09
CA PHE A 76 -3.57 67.78 -21.33
C PHE A 76 -3.87 69.07 -22.11
N VAL A 77 -2.84 69.67 -22.70
CA VAL A 77 -2.94 70.90 -23.50
C VAL A 77 -2.19 70.72 -24.82
N GLY A 78 -2.63 71.37 -25.89
CA GLY A 78 -1.90 71.42 -27.17
C GLY A 78 -2.24 70.31 -28.18
N GLY A 79 -3.46 69.76 -28.13
CA GLY A 79 -3.99 68.79 -29.10
C GLY A 79 -5.29 68.16 -28.60
N SER A 80 -5.97 67.33 -29.41
CA SER A 80 -7.18 66.59 -29.01
C SER A 80 -6.82 65.26 -28.32
N PRO A 81 -6.94 65.12 -26.99
CA PRO A 81 -6.52 63.92 -26.28
C PRO A 81 -7.24 62.67 -26.79
N ILE A 82 -8.55 62.75 -26.97
CA ILE A 82 -9.43 61.60 -27.28
C ILE A 82 -9.02 60.79 -28.52
N SER A 83 -8.29 61.39 -29.48
CA SER A 83 -7.79 60.71 -30.68
C SER A 83 -6.85 59.52 -30.38
N TYR A 84 -6.24 59.49 -29.20
CA TYR A 84 -5.36 58.39 -28.76
C TYR A 84 -6.10 57.31 -27.97
N LEU A 85 -7.42 57.40 -27.80
CA LEU A 85 -8.20 56.37 -27.11
C LEU A 85 -8.37 55.14 -28.01
N GLU A 86 -7.90 54.00 -27.53
CA GLU A 86 -8.06 52.72 -28.21
C GLU A 86 -9.18 51.93 -27.52
N ARG A 87 -10.36 51.83 -28.14
CA ARG A 87 -11.42 50.88 -27.77
C ARG A 87 -11.86 50.12 -29.02
N PRO A 88 -12.02 48.78 -28.98
CA PRO A 88 -11.71 47.86 -27.87
C PRO A 88 -10.20 47.58 -27.69
N GLN A 89 -9.77 47.38 -26.44
CA GLN A 89 -8.37 47.03 -26.09
C GLN A 89 -8.01 45.56 -26.37
N ALA A 90 -9.01 44.68 -26.46
CA ALA A 90 -8.79 43.28 -26.75
C ALA A 90 -8.72 43.07 -28.27
N SER A 91 -7.75 42.31 -28.74
CA SER A 91 -7.55 42.00 -30.18
C SER A 91 -8.50 40.89 -30.67
N PHE A 92 -9.77 40.91 -30.25
CA PHE A 92 -10.79 39.97 -30.72
C PHE A 92 -11.71 40.66 -31.73
N LEU A 93 -12.21 39.89 -32.70
CA LEU A 93 -13.30 40.33 -33.56
C LEU A 93 -14.58 40.29 -32.73
N ASN A 94 -15.10 41.44 -32.32
CA ASN A 94 -16.37 41.52 -31.63
C ASN A 94 -17.48 41.05 -32.58
N SER A 95 -18.36 40.14 -32.15
CA SER A 95 -19.57 39.76 -32.90
C SER A 95 -20.68 40.81 -32.82
N ASP A 96 -20.62 41.68 -31.82
CA ASP A 96 -21.71 42.59 -31.44
C ASP A 96 -21.44 44.03 -31.91
N ILE A 97 -20.81 44.19 -33.09
CA ILE A 97 -20.35 45.48 -33.64
C ILE A 97 -21.53 46.45 -33.90
N ASP A 98 -22.74 45.94 -34.13
CA ASP A 98 -23.91 46.77 -34.47
C ASP A 98 -24.37 47.70 -33.32
N ASN A 99 -24.02 47.41 -32.05
CA ASN A 99 -24.34 48.30 -30.93
C ASN A 99 -23.26 49.37 -30.68
N ASP A 100 -22.01 49.10 -31.01
CA ASP A 100 -20.88 50.03 -30.78
C ASP A 100 -20.82 51.14 -31.85
N LEU A 101 -21.26 50.86 -33.09
CA LEU A 101 -21.32 51.88 -34.15
C LEU A 101 -22.32 53.00 -33.81
N ASN A 102 -23.46 52.67 -33.20
CA ASN A 102 -24.44 53.66 -32.72
C ASN A 102 -23.88 54.53 -31.58
N MET A 103 -23.00 53.99 -30.72
CA MET A 103 -22.32 54.76 -29.66
C MET A 103 -21.32 55.79 -30.21
N SER A 104 -20.78 55.58 -31.41
CA SER A 104 -19.83 56.49 -32.05
C SER A 104 -20.49 57.65 -32.81
N GLN A 105 -21.75 57.48 -33.23
CA GLN A 105 -22.52 58.50 -33.96
C GLN A 105 -23.22 59.52 -33.05
N ASP A 106 -23.45 59.20 -31.76
CA ASP A 106 -24.07 60.11 -30.79
C ASP A 106 -23.08 61.13 -30.16
N LEU A 107 -22.03 61.53 -30.89
CA LEU A 107 -21.18 62.67 -30.52
C LEU A 107 -21.89 64.03 -30.70
N SER A 108 -23.16 64.05 -31.15
CA SER A 108 -23.91 65.28 -31.42
C SER A 108 -25.31 65.35 -30.81
N GLY A 109 -25.70 64.45 -29.91
CA GLY A 109 -27.07 64.40 -29.40
C GLY A 109 -27.16 64.20 -27.90
N ASN A 110 -27.71 65.21 -27.20
CA ASN A 110 -28.22 65.15 -25.82
C ASN A 110 -27.25 65.40 -24.66
N ALA A 111 -26.54 66.53 -24.72
CA ALA A 111 -26.27 67.40 -23.56
C ALA A 111 -25.89 68.84 -23.99
N SER A 112 -26.43 69.32 -25.12
CA SER A 112 -26.02 70.58 -25.75
C SER A 112 -27.13 71.63 -25.80
N ASN A 113 -27.84 71.82 -24.69
CA ASN A 113 -28.55 73.07 -24.43
C ASN A 113 -27.97 73.64 -23.15
N ASN A 114 -26.82 74.32 -23.25
CA ASN A 114 -26.29 75.35 -22.33
C ASN A 114 -24.87 75.76 -22.78
N LEU A 115 -24.73 76.18 -24.04
CA LEU A 115 -23.46 76.72 -24.56
C LEU A 115 -23.11 78.10 -23.97
N LEU A 116 -24.08 78.80 -23.36
CA LEU A 116 -23.88 80.14 -22.78
C LEU A 116 -23.42 80.13 -21.31
N ASP A 117 -23.64 79.06 -20.54
CA ASP A 117 -23.15 78.93 -19.15
C ASP A 117 -21.68 78.45 -19.06
N ASN A 118 -21.08 78.06 -20.20
CA ASN A 118 -19.71 77.55 -20.26
C ASN A 118 -18.63 78.64 -20.27
N ILE A 119 -18.98 79.91 -20.48
CA ILE A 119 -18.01 81.02 -20.47
C ILE A 119 -17.85 81.59 -19.06
N SER A 120 -18.87 81.46 -18.19
CA SER A 120 -18.82 81.92 -16.79
C SER A 120 -18.18 80.90 -15.83
N SER A 121 -18.17 79.60 -16.14
CA SER A 121 -17.57 78.55 -15.30
C SER A 121 -16.09 78.25 -15.62
N ALA A 122 -15.54 78.80 -16.71
CA ALA A 122 -14.12 78.69 -17.07
C ALA A 122 -13.20 79.61 -16.23
N LEU A 123 -13.78 80.53 -15.45
CA LEU A 123 -13.08 81.31 -14.44
C LEU A 123 -13.22 80.63 -13.07
N PHE A 124 -12.34 79.67 -12.82
CA PHE A 124 -11.91 79.20 -11.50
C PHE A 124 -12.99 79.25 -10.39
N GLU A 125 -13.96 78.33 -10.43
CA GLU A 125 -14.75 78.02 -9.23
C GLU A 125 -13.85 77.35 -8.18
N ALA A 126 -13.50 78.15 -7.17
CA ALA A 126 -12.58 77.86 -6.07
C ALA A 126 -13.17 76.94 -4.99
N SER A 127 -13.73 75.77 -5.36
CA SER A 127 -14.24 74.81 -4.36
C SER A 127 -13.33 73.58 -4.14
N GLU A 128 -12.45 73.24 -5.08
CA GLU A 128 -11.38 72.25 -4.85
C GLU A 128 -10.02 72.82 -5.29
N SER A 129 -9.12 73.04 -4.33
CA SER A 129 -7.78 73.54 -4.60
C SER A 129 -6.99 72.54 -5.45
N LEU A 130 -6.34 73.04 -6.51
CA LEU A 130 -5.41 72.27 -7.32
C LEU A 130 -4.25 71.79 -6.42
N PRO A 131 -3.76 70.55 -6.58
CA PRO A 131 -2.58 70.09 -5.86
C PRO A 131 -1.38 71.03 -6.14
N PRO A 132 -0.54 71.36 -5.14
CA PRO A 132 0.52 72.37 -5.28
C PRO A 132 1.62 72.01 -6.31
N ALA A 133 1.65 70.76 -6.79
CA ALA A 133 2.62 70.26 -7.77
C ALA A 133 2.03 70.04 -9.18
N PHE A 134 0.79 70.47 -9.45
CA PHE A 134 0.14 70.23 -10.73
C PHE A 134 0.69 71.12 -11.85
N LYS A 135 1.06 70.51 -12.99
CA LYS A 135 1.38 71.19 -14.25
C LYS A 135 0.64 70.49 -15.40
N PRO A 136 0.00 71.23 -16.32
CA PRO A 136 -0.64 70.63 -17.49
C PRO A 136 0.41 70.00 -18.42
N ILE A 137 0.07 68.85 -18.99
CA ILE A 137 0.97 68.05 -19.85
C ILE A 137 0.73 68.43 -21.31
N ASN A 138 1.79 68.77 -22.04
CA ASN A 138 1.67 69.05 -23.47
C ASN A 138 1.61 67.75 -24.29
N VAL A 139 0.56 67.57 -25.09
CA VAL A 139 0.31 66.36 -25.90
C VAL A 139 1.48 66.03 -26.84
N VAL A 140 2.08 67.05 -27.48
CA VAL A 140 3.15 66.88 -28.46
C VAL A 140 4.44 66.40 -27.78
N LEU A 141 4.77 66.98 -26.62
CA LEU A 141 5.97 66.61 -25.86
C LEU A 141 5.83 65.25 -25.16
N TYR A 142 4.60 64.85 -24.84
CA TYR A 142 4.33 63.61 -24.13
C TYR A 142 4.49 62.36 -25.03
N GLY A 143 4.20 62.52 -26.32
CA GLY A 143 4.33 61.48 -27.33
C GLY A 143 3.16 60.48 -27.33
N SER A 144 2.92 59.87 -28.49
CA SER A 144 1.73 59.04 -28.74
C SER A 144 1.60 57.82 -27.84
N THR A 145 2.70 57.14 -27.52
CA THR A 145 2.69 55.92 -26.72
C THR A 145 2.35 56.18 -25.26
N ARG A 146 2.86 57.27 -24.68
CA ARG A 146 2.52 57.67 -23.30
C ARG A 146 1.10 58.18 -23.24
N MET A 147 0.67 58.92 -24.27
CA MET A 147 -0.70 59.43 -24.38
C MET A 147 -1.75 58.30 -24.43
N LYS A 148 -1.50 57.27 -25.25
CA LYS A 148 -2.33 56.06 -25.31
C LYS A 148 -2.45 55.38 -23.94
N LYS A 149 -1.35 55.28 -23.18
CA LYS A 149 -1.38 54.72 -21.81
C LYS A 149 -2.25 55.56 -20.87
N SER A 150 -2.09 56.88 -20.86
CA SER A 150 -2.88 57.75 -20.00
C SER A 150 -4.38 57.66 -20.26
N LEU A 151 -4.81 57.66 -21.53
CA LEU A 151 -6.23 57.51 -21.85
C LEU A 151 -6.77 56.11 -21.57
N ARG A 152 -5.96 55.08 -21.84
CA ARG A 152 -6.29 53.70 -21.43
C ARG A 152 -6.47 53.60 -19.92
N ASP A 153 -5.63 54.28 -19.14
CA ASP A 153 -5.70 54.24 -17.68
C ASP A 153 -6.95 55.00 -17.16
N LEU A 154 -7.31 56.15 -17.75
CA LEU A 154 -8.59 56.84 -17.46
C LEU A 154 -9.81 55.97 -17.79
N ASP A 155 -9.78 55.30 -18.94
CA ASP A 155 -10.82 54.33 -19.32
C ASP A 155 -10.86 53.14 -18.33
N TRP A 156 -9.69 52.63 -17.94
CA TRP A 156 -9.57 51.54 -16.99
C TRP A 156 -10.16 51.88 -15.61
N PHE A 157 -9.93 53.10 -15.10
CA PHE A 157 -10.55 53.57 -13.85
C PHE A 157 -12.07 53.57 -13.95
N LEU A 158 -12.64 54.10 -15.05
CA LEU A 158 -14.09 54.12 -15.24
C LEU A 158 -14.65 52.69 -15.37
N ARG A 159 -13.98 51.82 -16.12
CA ARG A 159 -14.41 50.43 -16.30
C ARG A 159 -14.40 49.67 -14.98
N TYR A 160 -13.32 49.74 -14.21
CA TYR A 160 -13.25 49.06 -12.91
C TYR A 160 -14.21 49.66 -11.88
N LEU A 161 -14.50 50.96 -11.96
CA LEU A 161 -15.56 51.57 -11.16
C LEU A 161 -16.92 50.95 -11.49
N THR A 162 -17.26 50.80 -12.77
CA THR A 162 -18.53 50.15 -13.15
C THR A 162 -18.60 48.70 -12.68
N TYR A 163 -17.49 47.95 -12.77
CA TYR A 163 -17.42 46.59 -12.25
C TYR A 163 -17.60 46.53 -10.74
N ALA A 164 -16.98 47.45 -10.00
CA ALA A 164 -17.10 47.55 -8.54
C ALA A 164 -18.53 47.84 -8.08
N ILE A 165 -19.23 48.75 -8.78
CA ILE A 165 -20.64 49.08 -8.49
C ILE A 165 -21.54 47.85 -8.69
N ILE A 166 -21.34 47.11 -9.79
CA ILE A 166 -22.08 45.88 -10.06
C ILE A 166 -21.75 44.78 -9.03
N SER A 167 -20.47 44.59 -8.69
CA SER A 167 -20.06 43.57 -7.72
C SER A 167 -20.48 43.86 -6.28
N GLY A 168 -20.81 45.11 -5.97
CA GLY A 168 -21.25 45.55 -4.65
C GLY A 168 -20.17 45.71 -3.61
N ASP A 169 -18.91 45.66 -4.01
CA ASP A 169 -17.75 45.74 -3.14
C ASP A 169 -16.64 46.51 -3.84
N THR A 170 -15.79 47.16 -3.06
CA THR A 170 -14.74 48.07 -3.53
C THR A 170 -13.40 47.37 -3.67
N ASN A 171 -13.32 46.07 -3.35
CA ASN A 171 -12.06 45.31 -3.38
C ASN A 171 -11.36 45.34 -4.76
N ILE A 172 -12.10 45.34 -5.87
CA ILE A 172 -11.53 45.47 -7.23
C ILE A 172 -10.70 46.76 -7.34
N LEU A 173 -11.20 47.85 -6.75
CA LEU A 173 -10.55 49.16 -6.78
C LEU A 173 -9.36 49.16 -5.82
N ALA A 174 -9.58 48.76 -4.57
CA ALA A 174 -8.55 48.76 -3.54
C ALA A 174 -7.33 47.90 -3.94
N ALA A 175 -7.54 46.68 -4.42
CA ALA A 175 -6.45 45.77 -4.75
C ALA A 175 -5.60 46.22 -5.96
N ASN A 176 -6.20 46.92 -6.93
CA ASN A 176 -5.53 47.29 -8.17
C ASN A 176 -4.99 48.73 -8.19
N ILE A 177 -5.53 49.62 -7.37
CA ILE A 177 -5.15 51.05 -7.34
C ILE A 177 -4.11 51.33 -6.25
N ARG A 178 -4.15 50.57 -5.15
CA ARG A 178 -3.17 50.70 -4.07
C ARG A 178 -1.75 50.48 -4.58
N GLY A 179 -0.87 51.44 -4.36
CA GLY A 179 0.53 51.39 -4.81
C GLY A 179 0.74 51.71 -6.30
N LEU A 180 -0.33 52.00 -7.05
CA LEU A 180 -0.24 52.39 -8.46
C LEU A 180 0.40 53.77 -8.61
N ARG A 181 0.20 54.67 -7.63
CA ARG A 181 0.76 56.02 -7.66
C ARG A 181 2.28 56.01 -7.77
N GLU A 182 3.00 55.23 -6.95
CA GLU A 182 4.46 55.16 -7.03
C GLU A 182 4.95 54.54 -8.34
N LEU A 183 4.18 53.64 -8.95
CA LEU A 183 4.50 53.05 -10.25
C LEU A 183 4.34 54.07 -11.39
N ILE A 184 3.31 54.92 -11.31
CA ILE A 184 3.00 55.93 -12.32
C ILE A 184 3.91 57.16 -12.19
N ASP A 185 4.33 57.53 -10.97
CA ASP A 185 5.11 58.76 -10.72
C ASP A 185 6.43 58.81 -11.51
N ASN A 186 7.00 57.64 -11.83
CA ASN A 186 8.20 57.52 -12.69
C ASN A 186 7.95 57.94 -14.15
N ALA A 187 6.71 57.91 -14.63
CA ALA A 187 6.35 58.12 -16.03
C ALA A 187 5.39 59.30 -16.27
N CYS A 188 4.59 59.66 -15.27
CA CYS A 188 3.59 60.73 -15.33
C CYS A 188 3.45 61.40 -13.96
N SER A 189 3.08 62.69 -13.93
CA SER A 189 2.80 63.38 -12.67
C SER A 189 1.61 62.74 -11.95
N SER A 190 1.82 62.27 -10.72
CA SER A 190 0.76 61.76 -9.84
C SER A 190 -0.32 62.82 -9.55
N ALA A 191 0.04 64.10 -9.50
CA ALA A 191 -0.91 65.20 -9.34
C ALA A 191 -1.90 65.31 -10.51
N ALA A 192 -1.45 65.05 -11.73
CA ALA A 192 -2.32 65.07 -12.91
C ALA A 192 -3.37 63.94 -12.85
N ALA A 193 -2.99 62.74 -12.41
CA ALA A 193 -3.93 61.63 -12.25
C ALA A 193 -5.03 61.96 -11.20
N ILE A 194 -4.66 62.58 -10.07
CA ILE A 194 -5.63 62.98 -9.03
C ILE A 194 -6.62 64.00 -9.57
N VAL A 195 -6.14 65.02 -10.30
CA VAL A 195 -7.01 66.05 -10.91
C VAL A 195 -7.97 65.42 -11.91
N ALA A 196 -7.50 64.51 -12.76
CA ALA A 196 -8.37 63.81 -13.71
C ALA A 196 -9.44 62.96 -13.00
N LEU A 197 -9.09 62.22 -11.94
CA LEU A 197 -10.04 61.42 -11.17
C LEU A 197 -11.08 62.28 -10.44
N ARG A 198 -10.67 63.43 -9.88
CA ARG A 198 -11.61 64.40 -9.27
C ARG A 198 -12.57 64.97 -10.29
N GLU A 199 -12.09 65.25 -11.50
CA GLU A 199 -12.93 65.74 -12.60
C GLU A 199 -13.93 64.67 -13.07
N MET A 200 -13.48 63.43 -13.27
CA MET A 200 -14.36 62.31 -13.60
C MET A 200 -15.45 62.13 -12.54
N ARG A 201 -15.09 62.23 -11.25
CA ARG A 201 -16.05 62.19 -10.15
C ARG A 201 -17.07 63.32 -10.26
N LYS A 202 -16.65 64.59 -10.41
CA LYS A 202 -17.56 65.75 -10.53
C LYS A 202 -18.54 65.56 -11.69
N LEU A 203 -18.02 65.21 -12.87
CA LEU A 203 -18.84 65.01 -14.07
C LEU A 203 -19.80 63.84 -13.93
N SER A 204 -19.34 62.72 -13.36
CA SER A 204 -20.19 61.54 -13.14
C SER A 204 -21.35 61.83 -12.19
N ILE A 205 -21.12 62.65 -11.15
CA ILE A 205 -22.15 63.04 -10.17
C ILE A 205 -23.22 63.92 -10.83
N ASN A 206 -22.83 64.79 -11.75
CA ASN A 206 -23.76 65.67 -12.48
C ASN A 206 -24.69 64.88 -13.42
N LEU A 207 -24.31 63.66 -13.83
CA LEU A 207 -25.19 62.80 -14.63
C LEU A 207 -26.41 62.29 -13.83
N PHE A 208 -26.40 62.37 -12.49
CA PHE A 208 -27.43 61.81 -11.60
C PHE A 208 -28.15 62.86 -10.76
N GLU A 209 -28.36 64.08 -11.29
CA GLU A 209 -29.03 65.17 -10.54
C GLU A 209 -30.44 64.80 -10.03
N SER A 210 -31.15 63.93 -10.75
CA SER A 210 -32.51 63.49 -10.39
C SER A 210 -32.57 62.36 -9.35
N ASP A 211 -31.50 61.58 -9.16
CA ASP A 211 -31.48 60.41 -8.26
C ASP A 211 -30.39 60.52 -7.20
N LEU A 212 -30.80 60.90 -5.99
CA LEU A 212 -29.92 61.09 -4.84
C LEU A 212 -29.23 59.80 -4.39
N GLU A 213 -29.90 58.65 -4.47
CA GLU A 213 -29.32 57.37 -4.03
C GLU A 213 -28.20 56.92 -4.99
N SER A 214 -28.45 56.99 -6.30
CA SER A 214 -27.45 56.68 -7.32
C SER A 214 -26.24 57.60 -7.22
N LYS A 215 -26.47 58.90 -6.99
CA LYS A 215 -25.42 59.89 -6.74
C LYS A 215 -24.55 59.53 -5.54
N GLN A 216 -25.15 59.12 -4.43
CA GLN A 216 -24.41 58.69 -3.24
C GLN A 216 -23.56 57.44 -3.50
N ILE A 217 -24.10 56.45 -4.20
CA ILE A 217 -23.35 55.23 -4.57
C ILE A 217 -22.13 55.63 -5.41
N VAL A 218 -22.34 56.35 -6.51
CA VAL A 218 -21.25 56.75 -7.41
C VAL A 218 -20.18 57.56 -6.65
N GLN A 219 -20.59 58.52 -5.82
CA GLN A 219 -19.69 59.33 -5.01
C GLN A 219 -18.85 58.48 -4.05
N GLN A 220 -19.45 57.50 -3.36
CA GLN A 220 -18.72 56.61 -2.45
C GLN A 220 -17.63 55.81 -3.17
N TYR A 221 -17.93 55.22 -4.33
CA TYR A 221 -16.94 54.43 -5.09
C TYR A 221 -15.81 55.32 -5.64
N PHE A 222 -16.12 56.50 -6.18
CA PHE A 222 -15.08 57.44 -6.63
C PHE A 222 -14.19 57.94 -5.50
N ASN A 223 -14.76 58.22 -4.32
CA ASN A 223 -13.96 58.63 -3.16
C ASN A 223 -12.94 57.56 -2.77
N ILE A 224 -13.30 56.27 -2.90
CA ILE A 224 -12.39 55.15 -2.62
C ILE A 224 -11.26 55.08 -3.65
N ILE A 225 -11.55 55.28 -4.93
CA ILE A 225 -10.51 55.34 -5.99
C ILE A 225 -9.48 56.41 -5.66
N ILE A 226 -9.96 57.62 -5.33
CA ILE A 226 -9.08 58.76 -5.03
C ILE A 226 -8.29 58.50 -3.76
N SER A 227 -8.94 58.01 -2.68
CA SER A 227 -8.26 57.74 -1.41
C SER A 227 -7.20 56.64 -1.54
N GLU A 228 -7.49 55.55 -2.27
CA GLU A 228 -6.54 54.46 -2.46
C GLU A 228 -5.39 54.86 -3.40
N PHE A 229 -5.63 55.75 -4.37
CA PHE A 229 -4.56 56.29 -5.20
C PHE A 229 -3.64 57.26 -4.45
N GLU A 230 -4.20 58.11 -3.58
CA GLU A 230 -3.41 59.04 -2.74
C GLU A 230 -2.61 58.31 -1.65
N SER A 231 -3.03 57.11 -1.28
CA SER A 231 -2.37 56.29 -0.27
C SER A 231 -1.05 55.67 -0.77
N SER A 232 -0.15 55.34 0.16
CA SER A 232 1.13 54.72 -0.18
C SER A 232 1.00 53.22 -0.49
N SER A 233 1.93 52.70 -1.29
CA SER A 233 2.11 51.26 -1.50
C SER A 233 2.26 50.52 -0.17
N LEU A 234 1.60 49.36 -0.05
CA LEU A 234 1.74 48.50 1.11
C LEU A 234 3.11 47.79 1.10
N SER A 235 3.63 47.48 2.29
CA SER A 235 4.88 46.74 2.41
C SER A 235 4.71 45.27 2.03
N ASP A 236 5.72 44.69 1.39
CA ASP A 236 5.71 43.27 1.06
C ASP A 236 5.69 42.42 2.33
N LYS A 237 4.85 41.37 2.35
CA LYS A 237 4.89 40.32 3.38
C LYS A 237 6.12 39.45 3.17
N ILE A 238 7.07 39.54 4.09
CA ILE A 238 8.31 38.74 4.07
C ILE A 238 8.11 37.49 4.92
N ARG A 239 8.37 36.33 4.32
CA ARG A 239 8.37 35.02 4.97
C ARG A 239 9.81 34.61 5.27
N LYS A 240 10.26 34.90 6.50
CA LYS A 240 11.56 34.44 7.01
C LYS A 240 11.43 33.00 7.52
N ARG A 241 12.55 32.27 7.51
CA ARG A 241 12.63 30.87 7.97
C ARG A 241 13.71 30.76 9.04
N SER A 242 13.48 29.90 10.02
CA SER A 242 14.42 29.64 11.12
C SER A 242 15.53 28.66 10.72
N SER A 243 15.24 27.71 9.83
CA SER A 243 16.20 26.71 9.37
C SER A 243 16.81 27.03 8.00
N SER A 244 18.04 26.59 7.78
CA SER A 244 18.83 26.91 6.58
C SER A 244 18.40 26.14 5.32
N ASP A 245 17.71 25.02 5.48
CA ASP A 245 17.20 24.15 4.42
C ASP A 245 15.92 24.67 3.75
N VAL A 246 15.25 25.64 4.39
CA VAL A 246 14.00 26.22 3.91
C VAL A 246 14.26 27.63 3.37
N GLN A 247 13.75 27.90 2.16
CA GLN A 247 13.93 29.21 1.54
C GLN A 247 12.98 30.27 2.11
N GLY A 248 13.49 31.50 2.24
CA GLY A 248 12.68 32.68 2.49
C GLY A 248 11.98 33.17 1.22
N LEU A 249 10.78 33.73 1.37
CA LEU A 249 9.97 34.23 0.25
C LEU A 249 9.37 35.60 0.57
N ARG A 250 8.87 36.30 -0.45
CA ARG A 250 8.13 37.56 -0.31
C ARG A 250 6.84 37.53 -1.11
N LEU A 251 5.82 38.24 -0.63
CA LEU A 251 4.53 38.41 -1.32
C LEU A 251 4.08 39.87 -1.23
N PRO A 252 3.73 40.52 -2.35
CA PRO A 252 3.07 41.82 -2.31
C PRO A 252 1.78 41.74 -1.50
N GLN A 253 1.61 42.63 -0.52
CA GLN A 253 0.46 42.55 0.40
C GLN A 253 -0.88 42.70 -0.32
N ILE A 254 -0.93 43.46 -1.41
CA ILE A 254 -2.12 43.60 -2.27
C ILE A 254 -2.61 42.25 -2.82
N TYR A 255 -1.69 41.32 -3.14
CA TYR A 255 -2.05 39.99 -3.62
C TYR A 255 -2.74 39.15 -2.53
N SER A 256 -2.41 39.42 -1.27
CA SER A 256 -3.01 38.74 -0.12
C SER A 256 -4.36 39.32 0.28
N GLN A 257 -4.56 40.61 0.02
CA GLN A 257 -5.84 41.29 0.29
C GLN A 257 -6.86 41.10 -0.84
N ALA A 258 -6.39 40.74 -2.05
CA ALA A 258 -7.24 40.40 -3.17
C ALA A 258 -8.11 39.17 -2.85
N GLY A 259 -9.42 39.28 -3.14
CA GLY A 259 -10.38 38.21 -2.85
C GLY A 259 -10.93 38.22 -1.44
N TYR A 260 -11.07 37.03 -0.84
CA TYR A 260 -11.63 36.86 0.50
C TYR A 260 -10.53 36.47 1.48
N LEU A 261 -10.60 37.01 2.69
CA LEU A 261 -9.68 36.65 3.76
C LEU A 261 -10.21 35.40 4.47
N ASN A 262 -9.32 34.46 4.80
CA ASN A 262 -9.73 33.34 5.65
C ASN A 262 -9.92 33.83 7.08
N GLN A 263 -11.03 33.45 7.70
CA GLN A 263 -11.31 33.82 9.08
C GLN A 263 -10.33 33.12 10.03
N LYS A 264 -9.81 33.90 10.98
CA LYS A 264 -8.94 33.39 12.05
C LYS A 264 -9.71 33.37 13.35
N PHE A 265 -9.76 32.21 13.98
CA PHE A 265 -10.46 32.01 15.24
C PHE A 265 -9.48 32.18 16.40
N VAL A 266 -9.81 33.07 17.34
CA VAL A 266 -8.98 33.39 18.50
C VAL A 266 -9.78 33.10 19.76
N MET A 267 -9.18 32.41 20.72
CA MET A 267 -9.80 32.12 22.01
C MET A 267 -9.39 33.17 23.04
N LYS A 268 -10.36 33.88 23.62
CA LYS A 268 -10.17 34.79 24.76
C LYS A 268 -11.14 34.46 25.89
N SER A 269 -10.76 34.77 27.12
CA SER A 269 -11.57 34.47 28.33
C SER A 269 -12.90 35.22 28.34
N SER A 270 -12.95 36.44 27.79
CA SER A 270 -14.11 37.33 27.76
C SER A 270 -15.12 37.07 26.63
N LEU A 271 -14.88 36.07 25.76
CA LEU A 271 -15.78 35.77 24.66
C LEU A 271 -17.12 35.21 25.14
N SER A 272 -18.17 35.46 24.35
CA SER A 272 -19.48 34.86 24.55
C SER A 272 -19.43 33.33 24.42
N LEU A 273 -20.42 32.64 24.99
CA LEU A 273 -20.46 31.17 24.91
C LEU A 273 -20.56 30.66 23.47
N ASP A 274 -21.26 31.39 22.59
CA ASP A 274 -21.39 31.02 21.19
C ASP A 274 -20.07 31.19 20.44
N GLU A 275 -19.38 32.33 20.63
CA GLU A 275 -18.05 32.54 20.06
C GLU A 275 -17.05 31.47 20.51
N LYS A 276 -17.01 31.15 21.81
CA LYS A 276 -16.18 30.06 22.33
C LYS A 276 -16.50 28.73 21.65
N GLN A 277 -17.77 28.44 21.41
CA GLN A 277 -18.19 27.22 20.71
C GLN A 277 -17.76 27.23 19.23
N THR A 278 -17.82 28.36 18.54
CA THR A 278 -17.35 28.49 17.15
C THR A 278 -15.84 28.23 17.04
N VAL A 279 -15.05 28.73 18.00
CA VAL A 279 -13.60 28.49 18.08
C VAL A 279 -13.29 27.02 18.32
N ILE A 280 -14.00 26.34 19.23
CA ILE A 280 -13.85 24.90 19.48
C ILE A 280 -14.19 24.09 18.22
N ARG A 281 -15.28 24.41 17.54
CA ARG A 281 -15.65 23.77 16.27
C ARG A 281 -14.60 24.01 15.18
N ALA A 282 -13.98 25.18 15.13
CA ALA A 282 -12.85 25.44 14.23
C ALA A 282 -11.65 24.55 14.55
N CYS A 283 -11.33 24.31 15.82
CA CYS A 283 -10.27 23.38 16.23
C CYS A 283 -10.53 21.96 15.74
N TYR A 284 -11.77 21.46 15.87
CA TYR A 284 -12.12 20.13 15.39
C TYR A 284 -11.98 20.01 13.87
N ARG A 285 -12.43 21.01 13.13
CA ARG A 285 -12.30 21.05 11.66
C ARG A 285 -10.84 21.08 11.22
N GLN A 286 -9.98 21.82 11.93
CA GLN A 286 -8.56 21.88 11.63
C GLN A 286 -7.82 20.56 11.94
N VAL A 287 -8.01 20.01 13.15
CA VAL A 287 -7.24 18.85 13.62
C VAL A 287 -7.76 17.53 13.04
N PHE A 288 -9.09 17.39 12.89
CA PHE A 288 -9.73 16.17 12.39
C PHE A 288 -10.25 16.26 10.96
N GLU A 289 -9.98 17.37 10.26
CA GLU A 289 -10.45 17.68 8.89
C GLU A 289 -11.96 17.88 8.75
N ARG A 290 -12.71 17.69 9.84
CA ARG A 290 -14.17 17.76 9.89
C ARG A 290 -14.65 17.94 11.31
N ASP A 291 -15.88 18.41 11.47
CA ASP A 291 -16.53 18.49 12.78
C ASP A 291 -17.01 17.11 13.25
N ILE A 292 -16.20 16.46 14.10
CA ILE A 292 -16.49 15.14 14.66
C ILE A 292 -17.58 15.16 15.74
N SER A 293 -17.78 16.31 16.39
CA SER A 293 -18.80 16.49 17.43
C SER A 293 -20.18 16.48 16.79
N LYS A 294 -20.37 17.27 15.72
CA LYS A 294 -21.64 17.31 14.98
C LYS A 294 -21.96 16.00 14.26
N ALA A 295 -20.96 15.35 13.68
CA ALA A 295 -21.19 14.16 12.84
C ALA A 295 -21.38 12.86 13.63
N TYR A 296 -20.62 12.68 14.72
CA TYR A 296 -20.55 11.39 15.44
C TYR A 296 -20.79 11.52 16.95
N ASN A 297 -21.06 12.73 17.45
CA ASN A 297 -21.20 13.04 18.88
C ASN A 297 -19.95 12.68 19.72
N LEU A 298 -18.76 12.84 19.12
CA LEU A 298 -17.49 12.67 19.81
C LEU A 298 -17.05 14.01 20.42
N ASN A 299 -17.07 14.08 21.74
CA ASN A 299 -16.77 15.32 22.48
C ASN A 299 -15.61 15.11 23.46
N PHE A 300 -14.86 16.19 23.73
CA PHE A 300 -13.82 16.23 24.74
C PHE A 300 -14.23 17.19 25.86
N SER A 301 -15.24 16.81 26.65
CA SER A 301 -15.86 17.65 27.68
C SER A 301 -14.84 18.31 28.60
N ASP A 302 -13.86 17.53 29.05
CA ASP A 302 -12.88 17.96 30.04
C ASP A 302 -11.98 19.06 29.44
N PHE A 303 -11.41 18.82 28.27
CA PHE A 303 -10.57 19.79 27.57
C PHE A 303 -11.36 21.02 27.11
N GLU A 304 -12.60 20.87 26.66
CA GLU A 304 -13.46 22.00 26.29
C GLU A 304 -13.77 22.89 27.50
N SER A 305 -14.06 22.30 28.66
CA SER A 305 -14.35 23.04 29.88
C SER A 305 -13.12 23.84 30.34
N GLN A 306 -11.93 23.22 30.32
CA GLN A 306 -10.67 23.86 30.68
C GLN A 306 -10.26 24.97 29.70
N LEU A 307 -10.56 24.80 28.40
CA LEU A 307 -10.38 25.86 27.42
C LEU A 307 -11.35 27.03 27.65
N LYS A 308 -12.63 26.74 27.92
CA LYS A 308 -13.67 27.76 28.16
C LYS A 308 -13.37 28.62 29.39
N THR A 309 -12.77 28.03 30.43
CA THR A 309 -12.33 28.73 31.65
C THR A 309 -10.97 29.43 31.51
N GLY A 310 -10.23 29.15 30.44
CA GLY A 310 -8.89 29.71 30.19
C GLY A 310 -7.77 29.02 30.96
N GLN A 311 -8.01 27.84 31.54
CA GLN A 311 -6.97 27.00 32.14
C GLN A 311 -6.04 26.40 31.08
N LEU A 312 -6.59 26.05 29.91
CA LEU A 312 -5.82 25.66 28.74
C LEU A 312 -5.83 26.77 27.68
N SER A 313 -4.66 27.05 27.11
CA SER A 313 -4.55 27.85 25.89
C SER A 313 -4.99 27.04 24.67
N ILE A 314 -5.19 27.70 23.52
CA ILE A 314 -5.58 26.97 22.30
C ILE A 314 -4.48 26.00 21.88
N LYS A 315 -3.23 26.40 22.08
CA LYS A 315 -2.03 25.61 21.78
C LYS A 315 -2.01 24.32 22.60
N GLU A 316 -2.28 24.41 23.90
CA GLU A 316 -2.38 23.23 24.77
C GLU A 316 -3.59 22.36 24.41
N PHE A 317 -4.73 22.98 24.09
CA PHE A 317 -5.91 22.25 23.64
C PHE A 317 -5.62 21.43 22.38
N ILE A 318 -4.97 22.02 21.38
CA ILE A 318 -4.56 21.33 20.14
C ILE A 318 -3.55 20.22 20.43
N ARG A 319 -2.64 20.42 21.39
CA ARG A 319 -1.72 19.38 21.85
C ARG A 319 -2.47 18.19 22.45
N CYS A 320 -3.45 18.44 23.32
CA CYS A 320 -4.31 17.40 23.89
C CYS A 320 -5.12 16.66 22.82
N LEU A 321 -5.68 17.38 21.85
CA LEU A 321 -6.38 16.77 20.71
C LEU A 321 -5.45 15.88 19.88
N GLY A 322 -4.23 16.33 19.58
CA GLY A 322 -3.24 15.56 18.82
C GLY A 322 -2.74 14.30 19.53
N LYS A 323 -2.71 14.30 20.86
CA LYS A 323 -2.34 13.14 21.67
C LYS A 323 -3.51 12.19 21.96
N SER A 324 -4.74 12.62 21.69
CA SER A 324 -5.95 11.85 21.98
C SER A 324 -5.99 10.50 21.26
N SER A 325 -6.69 9.53 21.86
CA SER A 325 -6.92 8.21 21.25
C SER A 325 -7.66 8.30 19.91
N ILE A 326 -8.58 9.27 19.77
CA ILE A 326 -9.34 9.53 18.55
C ILE A 326 -8.41 10.00 17.42
N TYR A 327 -7.46 10.88 17.70
CA TYR A 327 -6.49 11.31 16.68
C TYR A 327 -5.60 10.14 16.25
N ARG A 328 -5.12 9.34 17.21
CA ARG A 328 -4.31 8.15 16.91
C ARG A 328 -5.04 7.12 16.05
N SER A 329 -6.31 6.85 16.35
CA SER A 329 -7.10 5.88 15.59
C SER A 329 -7.39 6.35 14.16
N GLN A 330 -7.60 7.65 13.96
CA GLN A 330 -7.93 8.20 12.64
C GLN A 330 -6.68 8.47 11.77
N PHE A 331 -5.61 9.03 12.35
CA PHE A 331 -4.48 9.60 11.58
C PHE A 331 -3.13 8.94 11.83
N ASN A 332 -3.00 8.06 12.82
CA ASN A 332 -1.77 7.30 13.07
C ASN A 332 -1.89 5.83 12.63
N GLN A 333 -2.80 5.07 13.24
CA GLN A 333 -2.96 3.62 13.02
C GLN A 333 -3.18 3.18 11.55
N PRO A 334 -3.98 3.88 10.71
CA PRO A 334 -4.26 3.42 9.35
C PRO A 334 -3.23 3.90 8.31
N PHE A 335 -2.09 4.45 8.75
CA PHE A 335 -1.06 5.05 7.91
C PHE A 335 0.34 4.59 8.28
N VAL A 336 1.26 4.69 7.32
CA VAL A 336 2.70 4.49 7.55
C VAL A 336 3.29 5.74 8.20
N ASN A 337 4.29 5.61 9.06
CA ASN A 337 4.99 6.73 9.73
C ASN A 337 5.30 7.91 8.78
N SER A 338 5.78 7.63 7.56
CA SER A 338 6.06 8.69 6.57
C SER A 338 4.82 9.53 6.23
N ARG A 339 3.65 8.89 6.11
CA ARG A 339 2.38 9.57 5.83
C ARG A 339 1.82 10.28 7.07
N VAL A 340 2.04 9.72 8.26
CA VAL A 340 1.68 10.34 9.54
C VAL A 340 2.39 11.69 9.70
N VAL A 341 3.69 11.78 9.36
CA VAL A 341 4.42 13.05 9.36
C VAL A 341 3.75 14.07 8.42
N GLU A 342 3.46 13.71 7.17
CA GLU A 342 2.83 14.62 6.20
C GLU A 342 1.46 15.15 6.67
N LEU A 343 0.63 14.29 7.26
CA LEU A 343 -0.67 14.68 7.80
C LEU A 343 -0.51 15.55 9.06
N SER A 344 0.43 15.23 9.94
CA SER A 344 0.68 16.03 11.15
C SER A 344 1.05 17.48 10.83
N LEU A 345 1.87 17.74 9.80
CA LEU A 345 2.17 19.10 9.35
C LEU A 345 0.94 19.82 8.81
N LYS A 346 0.03 19.11 8.13
CA LYS A 346 -1.23 19.69 7.68
C LYS A 346 -2.08 20.14 8.87
N HIS A 347 -2.28 19.26 9.85
CA HIS A 347 -3.18 19.51 10.97
C HIS A 347 -2.64 20.57 11.94
N PHE A 348 -1.35 20.48 12.32
CA PHE A 348 -0.79 21.33 13.38
C PHE A 348 -0.09 22.58 12.85
N LEU A 349 0.46 22.54 11.63
CA LEU A 349 1.15 23.69 11.03
C LEU A 349 0.41 24.28 9.83
N GLY A 350 -0.67 23.66 9.35
CA GLY A 350 -1.43 24.18 8.22
C GLY A 350 -0.65 24.24 6.90
N ARG A 351 0.42 23.45 6.73
CA ARG A 351 1.23 23.43 5.50
C ARG A 351 1.77 22.04 5.15
N GLY A 352 2.29 21.90 3.93
CA GLY A 352 3.10 20.75 3.54
C GLY A 352 4.55 20.83 4.03
N LEU A 353 5.25 19.70 3.96
CA LEU A 353 6.71 19.68 4.14
C LEU A 353 7.39 20.52 3.07
N SER A 354 8.45 21.20 3.46
CA SER A 354 9.22 22.05 2.57
C SER A 354 10.40 21.30 1.97
N SER A 355 11.24 20.65 2.81
CA SER A 355 12.49 20.00 2.41
C SER A 355 12.51 18.51 2.78
N ILE A 356 13.54 17.79 2.29
CA ILE A 356 13.76 16.40 2.69
C ILE A 356 14.43 16.30 4.06
N GLU A 357 15.25 17.28 4.43
CA GLU A 357 15.93 17.39 5.71
C GLU A 357 14.89 17.60 6.84
N GLU A 358 13.89 18.44 6.62
CA GLU A 358 12.73 18.63 7.51
C GLU A 358 11.97 17.32 7.72
N PHE A 359 11.71 16.57 6.64
CA PHE A 359 11.08 15.26 6.73
C PHE A 359 11.90 14.29 7.60
N GLN A 360 13.21 14.20 7.37
CA GLN A 360 14.10 13.30 8.13
C GLN A 360 14.12 13.64 9.62
N LYS A 361 14.10 14.94 9.98
CA LYS A 361 14.03 15.40 11.37
C LYS A 361 12.75 14.93 12.05
N TYR A 362 11.58 15.18 11.46
CA TYR A 362 10.31 14.78 12.09
C TYR A 362 10.08 13.26 12.03
N PHE A 363 10.56 12.60 10.99
CA PHE A 363 10.49 11.14 10.87
C PHE A 363 11.32 10.43 11.94
N SER A 364 12.51 10.95 12.29
CA SER A 364 13.34 10.36 13.36
C SER A 364 12.70 10.55 14.74
N ILE A 365 12.07 11.70 14.99
CA ILE A 365 11.30 11.95 16.22
C ILE A 365 10.12 10.99 16.33
N LEU A 366 9.32 10.86 15.26
CA LEU A 366 8.18 9.95 15.24
C LEU A 366 8.61 8.49 15.45
N SER A 367 9.71 8.07 14.82
CA SER A 367 10.20 6.69 14.90
C SER A 367 10.76 6.34 16.28
N SER A 368 11.30 7.32 17.01
CA SER A 368 11.90 7.11 18.34
C SER A 368 10.93 7.34 19.51
N ARG A 369 10.10 8.39 19.42
CA ARG A 369 9.21 8.85 20.52
C ARG A 369 7.73 8.64 20.25
N GLY A 370 7.35 8.11 19.08
CA GLY A 370 5.97 7.95 18.68
C GLY A 370 5.26 9.27 18.38
N ILE A 371 3.93 9.19 18.25
CA ILE A 371 3.09 10.33 17.83
C ILE A 371 3.08 11.47 18.83
N ASP A 372 3.12 11.18 20.13
CA ASP A 372 3.11 12.21 21.17
C ASP A 372 4.35 13.09 21.10
N GLY A 373 5.52 12.47 20.91
CA GLY A 373 6.77 13.18 20.72
C GLY A 373 6.80 14.02 19.44
N LEU A 374 6.16 13.55 18.37
CA LEU A 374 6.00 14.32 17.13
C LEU A 374 5.11 15.55 17.35
N VAL A 375 3.93 15.38 17.96
CA VAL A 375 2.99 16.47 18.26
C VAL A 375 3.65 17.53 19.14
N ASP A 376 4.35 17.11 20.20
CA ASP A 376 5.10 18.03 21.06
C ASP A 376 6.16 18.80 20.29
N SER A 377 6.90 18.13 19.40
CA SER A 377 7.95 18.79 18.60
C SER A 377 7.41 19.82 17.60
N LEU A 378 6.20 19.61 17.06
CA LEU A 378 5.57 20.53 16.12
C LEU A 378 5.00 21.75 16.85
N ILE A 379 4.29 21.53 17.96
CA ILE A 379 3.63 22.60 18.72
C ILE A 379 4.64 23.46 19.50
N ASN A 380 5.77 22.88 19.92
CA ASN A 380 6.85 23.62 20.59
C ASN A 380 7.83 24.28 19.61
N SER A 381 7.57 24.22 18.30
CA SER A 381 8.42 24.88 17.32
C SER A 381 8.24 26.40 17.35
N GLU A 382 9.32 27.14 17.06
CA GLU A 382 9.28 28.60 16.88
C GLU A 382 8.28 28.99 15.79
N GLU A 383 8.21 28.21 14.71
CA GLU A 383 7.24 28.44 13.64
C GLU A 383 5.79 28.39 14.15
N TYR A 384 5.44 27.45 15.02
CA TYR A 384 4.08 27.40 15.56
C TYR A 384 3.77 28.68 16.37
N ALA A 385 4.71 29.13 17.21
CA ALA A 385 4.56 30.34 18.01
C ALA A 385 4.43 31.60 17.15
N ASP A 386 5.21 31.72 16.07
CA ASP A 386 5.19 32.88 15.18
C ASP A 386 3.87 33.03 14.41
N TYR A 387 3.28 31.92 13.94
CA TYR A 387 2.07 31.96 13.11
C TYR A 387 0.77 31.95 13.90
N PHE A 388 0.74 31.26 15.03
CA PHE A 388 -0.50 31.00 15.78
C PHE A 388 -0.45 31.52 17.22
N GLY A 389 0.75 31.63 17.80
CA GLY A 389 0.91 31.95 19.21
C GLY A 389 0.23 30.92 20.11
N GLU A 390 -0.45 31.39 21.15
CA GLU A 390 -1.16 30.52 22.11
C GLU A 390 -2.68 30.69 22.11
N GLU A 391 -3.19 31.63 21.32
CA GLU A 391 -4.62 31.99 21.30
C GLU A 391 -5.30 31.71 19.96
N THR A 392 -4.56 31.62 18.86
CA THR A 392 -5.12 31.44 17.50
C THR A 392 -5.19 29.98 17.10
N VAL A 393 -6.34 29.53 16.61
CA VAL A 393 -6.50 28.19 16.03
C VAL A 393 -5.66 28.09 14.75
N PRO A 394 -4.89 27.00 14.54
CA PRO A 394 -4.17 26.78 13.31
C PRO A 394 -5.11 26.81 12.11
N TYR A 395 -4.62 27.35 11.01
CA TYR A 395 -5.36 27.49 9.77
C TYR A 395 -4.49 27.06 8.60
N LEU A 396 -5.13 26.66 7.50
CA LEU A 396 -4.44 26.25 6.29
C LEU A 396 -3.78 27.46 5.62
N ARG A 397 -2.48 27.32 5.32
CA ARG A 397 -1.65 28.37 4.71
C ARG A 397 -1.63 28.21 3.19
N ASN A 398 -2.77 28.54 2.58
CA ASN A 398 -3.04 28.36 1.15
C ASN A 398 -2.50 29.54 0.32
N LEU A 399 -2.71 29.49 -1.00
CA LEU A 399 -2.44 30.61 -1.90
C LEU A 399 -3.24 31.84 -1.44
N GLY A 400 -2.60 33.00 -1.40
CA GLY A 400 -3.20 34.27 -0.96
C GLY A 400 -2.81 34.64 0.47
N GLU A 401 -2.79 33.70 1.41
CA GLU A 401 -2.37 33.98 2.79
C GLU A 401 -0.87 34.29 2.90
N GLU A 402 -0.06 33.46 2.24
CA GLU A 402 1.39 33.50 2.29
C GLU A 402 2.04 33.25 0.92
N ALA A 403 3.31 33.64 0.80
CA ALA A 403 4.15 33.29 -0.32
C ALA A 403 4.37 31.75 -0.37
N GLN A 404 4.00 31.14 -1.48
CA GLN A 404 4.10 29.69 -1.70
C GLN A 404 5.42 29.34 -2.40
N GLU A 405 6.07 28.25 -1.97
CA GLU A 405 7.26 27.75 -2.65
C GLU A 405 6.87 26.89 -3.86
N SER A 406 7.65 26.98 -4.94
CA SER A 406 7.42 26.15 -6.13
C SER A 406 7.74 24.67 -5.91
N ARG A 407 8.65 24.37 -4.97
CA ARG A 407 9.19 23.03 -4.71
C ARG A 407 8.11 22.01 -4.33
N ASN A 408 7.13 22.41 -3.52
CA ASN A 408 6.05 21.54 -3.03
C ASN A 408 4.64 21.97 -3.52
N TRP A 409 4.57 22.79 -4.57
CA TRP A 409 3.33 23.37 -5.10
C TRP A 409 2.18 22.36 -5.24
N GLY A 410 2.35 21.36 -6.11
CA GLY A 410 1.33 20.34 -6.37
C GLY A 410 0.93 19.51 -5.13
N PRO A 411 1.89 18.93 -4.39
CA PRO A 411 1.62 18.15 -3.18
C PRO A 411 0.89 18.94 -2.10
N GLN A 412 1.26 20.21 -1.88
CA GLN A 412 0.62 21.04 -0.87
C GLN A 412 -0.84 21.32 -1.21
N ILE A 413 -1.15 21.66 -2.47
CA ILE A 413 -2.53 21.90 -2.90
C ILE A 413 -3.38 20.63 -2.75
N LYS A 414 -2.84 19.45 -3.10
CA LYS A 414 -3.55 18.18 -2.90
C LYS A 414 -3.73 17.83 -1.42
N LEU A 415 -2.76 18.20 -0.58
CA LEU A 415 -2.79 17.95 0.86
C LEU A 415 -3.98 18.66 1.51
N PHE A 416 -4.32 19.87 1.05
CA PHE A 416 -5.43 20.68 1.58
C PHE A 416 -6.84 20.23 1.14
N ASN A 417 -6.95 19.11 0.43
CA ASN A 417 -8.24 18.52 0.11
C ASN A 417 -8.67 17.47 1.15
N TYR A 418 -9.98 17.28 1.31
CA TYR A 418 -10.54 16.18 2.11
C TYR A 418 -10.05 14.80 1.61
N SER A 419 -9.77 14.70 0.30
CA SER A 419 -9.27 13.47 -0.33
C SER A 419 -7.87 13.06 0.13
N ALA A 420 -7.11 13.97 0.75
CA ALA A 420 -5.75 13.71 1.21
C ALA A 420 -5.69 12.54 2.21
N VAL A 421 -6.70 12.37 3.05
CA VAL A 421 -6.77 11.28 4.04
C VAL A 421 -6.85 9.91 3.35
N PHE A 422 -7.41 9.82 2.14
CA PHE A 422 -7.50 8.55 1.42
C PHE A 422 -6.19 8.18 0.70
N ARG A 423 -5.23 9.10 0.59
CA ARG A 423 -3.91 8.80 0.04
C ARG A 423 -3.07 8.05 1.08
N LYS A 424 -2.75 6.79 0.76
CA LYS A 424 -1.98 5.90 1.65
C LYS A 424 -0.47 5.93 1.41
N ILE A 425 -0.02 6.41 0.25
CA ILE A 425 1.40 6.51 -0.11
C ILE A 425 1.90 7.92 0.22
N PRO A 426 3.07 8.06 0.86
CA PRO A 426 3.65 9.37 1.14
C PRO A 426 4.03 10.10 -0.17
N GLU A 427 3.69 11.39 -0.25
CA GLU A 427 3.87 12.21 -1.45
C GLU A 427 5.14 13.08 -1.40
N PHE A 428 5.49 13.61 -0.24
CA PHE A 428 6.57 14.60 -0.12
C PHE A 428 7.94 13.92 -0.15
N ILE A 429 8.16 12.87 0.65
CA ILE A 429 9.44 12.17 0.66
C ILE A 429 9.75 11.51 -0.69
N THR A 430 8.74 10.95 -1.35
CA THR A 430 8.93 10.34 -2.68
C THR A 430 9.30 11.39 -3.71
N LEU A 431 8.62 12.54 -3.71
CA LEU A 431 8.91 13.65 -4.60
C LEU A 431 10.27 14.31 -4.34
N PHE A 432 10.63 14.59 -3.08
CA PHE A 432 11.93 15.21 -2.77
C PHE A 432 13.10 14.27 -3.07
N ALA A 433 12.93 12.97 -2.84
CA ALA A 433 13.91 11.97 -3.27
C ALA A 433 14.00 11.91 -4.80
N ASP A 434 12.86 11.96 -5.50
CA ASP A 434 12.82 11.95 -6.97
C ASP A 434 13.46 13.20 -7.61
N TYR A 435 13.41 14.37 -6.93
CA TYR A 435 14.15 15.56 -7.39
C TYR A 435 15.67 15.35 -7.37
N LYS A 436 16.19 14.60 -6.40
CA LYS A 436 17.62 14.28 -6.28
C LYS A 436 18.01 13.08 -7.18
N SER A 437 17.07 12.20 -7.51
CA SER A 437 17.33 10.97 -8.28
C SER A 437 17.27 11.18 -9.81
N ASN A 438 17.45 10.10 -10.57
CA ASN A 438 17.28 10.07 -12.03
C ASN A 438 15.83 9.70 -12.42
N LEU A 439 15.53 9.70 -13.72
CA LEU A 439 14.20 9.31 -14.20
C LEU A 439 13.84 7.90 -13.67
N PRO A 440 12.62 7.71 -13.15
CA PRO A 440 12.18 6.43 -12.61
C PRO A 440 11.91 5.41 -13.73
N ASP A 441 12.05 4.13 -13.42
CA ASP A 441 11.56 3.05 -14.29
C ASP A 441 10.03 2.95 -14.21
N GLN A 442 9.35 3.60 -15.15
CA GLN A 442 7.91 3.53 -15.34
C GLN A 442 7.55 3.87 -16.80
N HIS A 443 6.31 3.58 -17.17
CA HIS A 443 5.76 4.03 -18.45
C HIS A 443 5.89 5.57 -18.64
N PRO A 444 6.14 6.06 -19.88
CA PRO A 444 6.25 7.50 -20.16
C PRO A 444 5.06 8.35 -19.69
N TYR A 445 3.87 7.76 -19.70
CA TYR A 445 2.60 8.41 -19.32
C TYR A 445 2.18 8.19 -17.85
N GLY A 446 3.04 7.59 -17.02
CA GLY A 446 2.80 7.38 -15.59
C GLY A 446 2.53 5.92 -15.20
N LEU A 447 2.55 5.65 -13.90
CA LEU A 447 2.60 4.29 -13.31
C LEU A 447 1.48 3.33 -13.72
N SER A 448 0.29 3.83 -14.06
CA SER A 448 -0.87 2.99 -14.34
C SER A 448 -1.05 2.58 -15.79
N ASN A 449 -0.10 2.95 -16.65
CA ASN A 449 -0.10 2.55 -18.05
C ASN A 449 0.69 1.27 -18.32
N ASP A 450 1.52 0.82 -17.37
CA ASP A 450 2.11 -0.51 -17.42
C ASP A 450 1.12 -1.56 -16.87
N PRO A 451 0.83 -2.66 -17.60
CA PRO A 451 0.04 -3.75 -17.07
C PRO A 451 0.85 -4.59 -16.06
N PHE A 452 0.16 -5.37 -15.23
CA PHE A 452 0.82 -6.41 -14.45
C PHE A 452 1.28 -7.56 -15.35
N SER A 453 2.49 -8.09 -15.10
CA SER A 453 3.05 -9.22 -15.85
C SER A 453 2.51 -10.55 -15.33
N ILE A 454 1.27 -10.85 -15.69
CA ILE A 454 0.55 -12.08 -15.39
C ILE A 454 0.20 -12.82 -16.69
N GLN A 455 -0.15 -14.11 -16.59
CA GLN A 455 -0.42 -14.95 -17.75
C GLN A 455 -1.63 -14.44 -18.57
N PHE A 456 -2.74 -14.12 -17.89
CA PHE A 456 -3.97 -13.64 -18.52
C PHE A 456 -4.49 -12.36 -17.87
N GLY A 457 -5.26 -11.60 -18.65
CA GLY A 457 -5.96 -10.40 -18.17
C GLY A 457 -5.17 -9.11 -18.38
N ALA A 458 -5.85 -8.11 -18.93
CA ALA A 458 -5.31 -6.76 -19.09
C ALA A 458 -5.53 -5.95 -17.80
N ILE A 459 -4.80 -6.32 -16.74
CA ILE A 459 -4.97 -5.71 -15.42
C ILE A 459 -3.98 -4.55 -15.24
N PHE A 460 -4.53 -3.38 -14.92
CA PHE A 460 -3.77 -2.15 -14.64
C PHE A 460 -4.07 -1.64 -13.23
N THR A 461 -3.14 -0.87 -12.67
CA THR A 461 -3.40 -0.16 -11.42
C THR A 461 -4.46 0.93 -11.64
N LYS A 462 -5.47 0.98 -10.77
CA LYS A 462 -6.47 2.05 -10.79
C LYS A 462 -5.95 3.25 -10.01
N ASN A 463 -5.85 4.41 -10.67
CA ASN A 463 -5.40 5.66 -10.03
C ASN A 463 -6.36 6.12 -8.91
N THR A 464 -7.64 5.77 -8.98
CA THR A 464 -8.66 6.17 -8.00
C THR A 464 -8.54 5.43 -6.67
N VAL A 465 -7.98 4.22 -6.65
CA VAL A 465 -7.82 3.43 -5.43
C VAL A 465 -6.53 3.85 -4.70
N ALA A 466 -6.67 4.30 -3.45
CA ALA A 466 -5.58 4.85 -2.63
C ALA A 466 -4.81 6.03 -3.28
N LEU A 467 -5.37 6.63 -4.34
CA LEU A 467 -4.85 7.79 -5.08
C LEU A 467 -3.39 7.64 -5.55
N LYS A 468 -3.03 6.43 -5.99
CA LYS A 468 -1.65 6.11 -6.44
C LYS A 468 -1.36 6.75 -7.80
N THR A 469 -0.91 8.00 -7.76
CA THR A 469 -0.53 8.78 -8.95
C THR A 469 0.91 9.23 -8.83
N LYS A 470 1.69 9.01 -9.89
CA LYS A 470 3.05 9.53 -10.07
C LYS A 470 3.21 9.97 -11.52
N SER A 471 3.66 11.21 -11.68
CA SER A 471 3.98 11.82 -12.97
C SER A 471 5.47 12.13 -13.02
N SER A 472 6.13 11.76 -14.11
CA SER A 472 7.50 12.20 -14.42
C SER A 472 7.56 12.65 -15.87
N PHE A 473 8.48 13.56 -16.16
CA PHE A 473 8.64 14.10 -17.50
C PHE A 473 9.60 13.23 -18.31
N PHE A 474 9.05 12.46 -19.24
CA PHE A 474 9.84 11.77 -20.25
C PHE A 474 9.89 12.60 -21.53
N THR A 475 11.10 12.85 -22.02
CA THR A 475 11.29 13.47 -23.33
C THR A 475 10.82 12.51 -24.44
N ARG A 476 10.61 13.05 -25.64
CA ARG A 476 10.24 12.26 -26.82
C ARG A 476 11.25 11.13 -27.05
N ASP A 477 12.53 11.43 -26.94
CA ASP A 477 13.63 10.53 -27.26
C ASP A 477 14.14 9.83 -26.00
N THR A 478 13.26 9.05 -25.37
CA THR A 478 13.59 8.23 -24.20
C THR A 478 13.52 6.75 -24.53
N ARG A 479 14.39 5.97 -23.91
CA ARG A 479 14.37 4.51 -24.01
C ARG A 479 14.39 3.90 -22.61
N ARG A 480 13.40 3.08 -22.33
CA ARG A 480 13.26 2.29 -21.11
C ARG A 480 14.24 1.12 -21.14
N LEU A 481 14.84 0.85 -19.99
CA LEU A 481 15.71 -0.30 -19.80
C LEU A 481 14.85 -1.56 -19.63
N LEU A 482 14.76 -2.35 -20.71
CA LEU A 482 14.07 -3.63 -20.71
C LEU A 482 15.06 -4.76 -20.44
N ILE A 483 14.70 -5.67 -19.54
CA ILE A 483 15.54 -6.80 -19.16
C ILE A 483 15.09 -8.02 -19.94
N ARG A 484 16.03 -8.71 -20.59
CA ARG A 484 15.77 -9.93 -21.37
C ARG A 484 15.24 -11.02 -20.44
N TYR A 485 14.17 -11.71 -20.84
CA TYR A 485 13.72 -12.93 -20.15
C TYR A 485 14.55 -14.12 -20.65
N GLY A 486 15.73 -14.28 -20.08
CA GLY A 486 16.77 -15.22 -20.52
C GLY A 486 18.17 -14.65 -20.25
N PRO A 487 19.22 -15.20 -20.88
CA PRO A 487 20.57 -14.68 -20.75
C PRO A 487 20.65 -13.21 -21.19
N GLY A 488 21.15 -12.33 -20.30
CA GLY A 488 21.25 -10.89 -20.56
C GLY A 488 22.15 -10.52 -21.75
N ILE A 489 23.06 -11.41 -22.14
CA ILE A 489 23.94 -11.28 -23.31
C ILE A 489 23.12 -11.16 -24.61
N TYR A 490 21.95 -11.82 -24.66
CA TYR A 490 21.04 -11.79 -25.81
C TYR A 490 20.06 -10.62 -25.78
N SER A 491 20.44 -9.52 -25.12
CA SER A 491 19.70 -8.26 -25.21
C SER A 491 19.85 -7.68 -26.61
N GLN A 492 18.73 -7.42 -27.28
CA GLN A 492 18.68 -6.96 -28.68
C GLN A 492 19.23 -5.55 -28.87
N ILE A 493 19.45 -4.82 -27.78
CA ILE A 493 20.06 -3.48 -27.81
C ILE A 493 21.55 -3.59 -28.15
N SER A 494 22.27 -4.55 -27.55
CA SER A 494 23.68 -4.79 -27.83
C SER A 494 23.89 -5.82 -28.93
N SER A 495 22.97 -6.77 -29.10
CA SER A 495 23.08 -7.88 -30.05
C SER A 495 21.82 -8.05 -30.90
N PRO A 496 21.54 -7.13 -31.85
CA PRO A 496 20.33 -7.17 -32.67
C PRO A 496 20.24 -8.44 -33.53
N ASN A 497 21.38 -9.00 -33.95
CA ASN A 497 21.45 -10.21 -34.77
C ASN A 497 20.93 -11.47 -34.05
N LEU A 498 20.73 -11.43 -32.72
CA LEU A 498 20.35 -12.59 -31.91
C LEU A 498 18.85 -12.64 -31.56
N ARG A 499 18.00 -11.89 -32.28
CA ARG A 499 16.54 -11.82 -32.04
C ARG A 499 15.84 -13.17 -32.05
N ASN A 500 16.21 -14.08 -32.95
CA ASN A 500 15.65 -15.44 -33.09
C ASN A 500 16.46 -16.54 -32.37
N LYS A 501 17.46 -16.19 -31.56
CA LYS A 501 18.29 -17.21 -30.91
C LYS A 501 17.55 -17.83 -29.72
N VAL A 502 17.28 -19.12 -29.80
CA VAL A 502 16.73 -19.91 -28.69
C VAL A 502 17.84 -20.23 -27.69
N SER A 503 17.57 -20.09 -26.39
CA SER A 503 18.52 -20.40 -25.32
C SER A 503 18.06 -21.60 -24.50
N ASN A 504 18.98 -22.51 -24.15
CA ASN A 504 18.68 -23.67 -23.31
C ASN A 504 18.67 -23.34 -21.79
N VAL A 505 18.79 -22.06 -21.43
CA VAL A 505 18.79 -21.57 -20.04
C VAL A 505 17.38 -21.09 -19.68
N LEU A 506 17.18 -20.67 -18.42
CA LEU A 506 15.96 -20.09 -17.84
C LEU A 506 15.30 -19.05 -18.77
N SER A 507 14.44 -19.53 -19.66
CA SER A 507 13.76 -18.79 -20.73
C SER A 507 12.42 -19.46 -21.02
N PRO A 508 11.44 -18.75 -21.60
CA PRO A 508 10.14 -19.33 -21.87
C PRO A 508 10.26 -20.40 -22.95
N VAL A 509 9.41 -21.42 -22.86
CA VAL A 509 9.33 -22.48 -23.88
C VAL A 509 8.91 -21.88 -25.22
N VAL A 510 9.67 -22.19 -26.26
CA VAL A 510 9.41 -21.71 -27.63
C VAL A 510 8.71 -22.82 -28.42
N PHE A 511 7.54 -22.50 -28.97
CA PHE A 511 6.77 -23.40 -29.84
C PHE A 511 6.98 -23.01 -31.31
N SER A 512 7.27 -23.99 -32.15
CA SER A 512 7.60 -23.81 -33.56
C SER A 512 7.07 -24.95 -34.40
N THR A 513 6.44 -24.64 -35.54
CA THR A 513 5.99 -25.65 -36.51
C THR A 513 7.15 -26.39 -37.19
N LYS A 514 8.38 -25.87 -37.10
CA LYS A 514 9.59 -26.53 -37.64
C LYS A 514 10.15 -27.62 -36.72
N ASN A 515 9.75 -27.66 -35.45
CA ASN A 515 10.25 -28.64 -34.51
C ASN A 515 9.44 -29.94 -34.62
N PRO A 516 10.05 -31.07 -35.06
CA PRO A 516 9.30 -32.30 -35.31
C PRO A 516 8.75 -32.96 -34.03
N LEU A 517 9.24 -32.54 -32.85
CA LEU A 517 8.82 -33.06 -31.54
C LEU A 517 7.48 -32.48 -31.06
N GLN A 518 7.01 -31.37 -31.64
CA GLN A 518 5.81 -30.65 -31.19
C GLN A 518 4.62 -31.01 -32.07
N THR A 519 3.47 -31.31 -31.46
CA THR A 519 2.24 -31.61 -32.21
C THR A 519 1.50 -30.33 -32.61
N LEU A 520 0.71 -30.40 -33.67
CA LEU A 520 -0.10 -29.26 -34.12
C LEU A 520 -1.06 -28.78 -33.03
N ASP A 521 -1.65 -29.68 -32.24
CA ASP A 521 -2.53 -29.31 -31.14
C ASP A 521 -1.79 -28.54 -30.03
N GLN A 522 -0.56 -28.93 -29.70
CA GLN A 522 0.27 -28.17 -28.75
C GLN A 522 0.56 -26.75 -29.25
N ILE A 523 0.75 -26.57 -30.56
CA ILE A 523 0.98 -25.26 -31.17
C ILE A 523 -0.30 -24.41 -31.12
N VAL A 524 -1.46 -24.99 -31.43
CA VAL A 524 -2.76 -24.31 -31.31
C VAL A 524 -3.01 -23.86 -29.88
N ASP A 525 -2.81 -24.75 -28.91
CA ASP A 525 -2.95 -24.46 -27.49
C ASP A 525 -1.98 -23.36 -27.05
N ALA A 526 -0.72 -23.42 -27.49
CA ALA A 526 0.27 -22.39 -27.21
C ALA A 526 -0.13 -21.02 -27.79
N VAL A 527 -0.71 -20.98 -28.99
CA VAL A 527 -1.22 -19.73 -29.60
C VAL A 527 -2.38 -19.16 -28.79
N TYR A 528 -3.33 -19.99 -28.35
CA TYR A 528 -4.44 -19.54 -27.51
C TYR A 528 -3.95 -19.00 -26.16
N ILE A 529 -3.05 -19.72 -25.49
CA ILE A 529 -2.42 -19.27 -24.25
C ILE A 529 -1.64 -17.98 -24.48
N ARG A 530 -0.98 -17.82 -25.63
CA ARG A 530 -0.24 -16.59 -25.91
C ARG A 530 -1.16 -15.39 -26.10
N VAL A 531 -2.13 -15.48 -27.00
CA VAL A 531 -2.99 -14.36 -27.40
C VAL A 531 -3.96 -14.00 -26.27
N PHE A 532 -4.68 -14.98 -25.70
CA PHE A 532 -5.70 -14.74 -24.69
C PHE A 532 -5.19 -14.88 -23.26
N GLY A 533 -4.07 -15.58 -23.04
CA GLY A 533 -3.56 -15.91 -21.70
C GLY A 533 -4.24 -17.13 -21.06
N ARG A 534 -5.34 -17.60 -21.66
CA ARG A 534 -6.17 -18.71 -21.18
C ARG A 534 -6.74 -19.48 -22.36
N PHE A 535 -7.23 -20.68 -22.09
CA PHE A 535 -8.13 -21.35 -23.02
C PHE A 535 -9.45 -20.58 -23.12
N VAL A 536 -9.97 -20.54 -24.34
CA VAL A 536 -11.17 -19.80 -24.72
C VAL A 536 -12.41 -20.62 -24.32
N TYR A 537 -13.50 -19.96 -23.90
CA TYR A 537 -14.73 -20.69 -23.54
C TYR A 537 -15.33 -21.39 -24.77
N LYS A 538 -16.15 -22.44 -24.56
CA LYS A 538 -16.71 -23.22 -25.68
C LYS A 538 -17.53 -22.37 -26.67
N GLU A 539 -18.32 -21.44 -26.15
CA GLU A 539 -19.12 -20.50 -26.95
C GLU A 539 -18.23 -19.51 -27.71
N GLU A 540 -17.26 -18.94 -27.01
CA GLU A 540 -16.26 -18.04 -27.56
C GLU A 540 -15.47 -18.72 -28.70
N LEU A 541 -15.09 -19.99 -28.54
CA LEU A 541 -14.37 -20.80 -29.52
C LEU A 541 -15.15 -20.93 -30.82
N SER A 542 -16.48 -21.07 -30.76
CA SER A 542 -17.33 -21.18 -31.96
C SER A 542 -17.14 -20.00 -32.94
N THR A 543 -16.86 -18.80 -32.42
CA THR A 543 -16.66 -17.59 -33.24
C THR A 543 -15.33 -17.57 -33.99
N ILE A 544 -14.30 -18.25 -33.45
CA ILE A 544 -12.93 -18.27 -33.96
C ILE A 544 -12.53 -19.64 -34.56
N PHE A 545 -13.39 -20.65 -34.43
CA PHE A 545 -13.14 -22.02 -34.88
C PHE A 545 -12.82 -22.12 -36.37
N ASN A 546 -13.37 -21.22 -37.18
CA ASN A 546 -13.07 -21.14 -38.61
C ASN A 546 -11.58 -20.85 -38.88
N TYR A 547 -10.93 -20.05 -38.03
CA TYR A 547 -9.50 -19.76 -38.16
C TYR A 547 -8.65 -20.97 -37.75
N GLU A 548 -9.05 -21.67 -36.68
CA GLU A 548 -8.38 -22.91 -36.23
C GLU A 548 -8.47 -24.01 -37.29
N LYS A 549 -9.63 -24.19 -37.93
CA LYS A 549 -9.80 -25.12 -39.05
C LYS A 549 -8.86 -24.82 -40.21
N ARG A 550 -8.71 -23.54 -40.57
CA ARG A 550 -7.78 -23.12 -41.64
C ARG A 550 -6.33 -23.39 -41.27
N PHE A 551 -5.96 -23.18 -40.01
CA PHE A 551 -4.61 -23.48 -39.51
C PHE A 551 -4.32 -24.98 -39.53
N ARG A 552 -5.24 -25.80 -39.01
CA ARG A 552 -5.13 -27.28 -39.07
C ARG A 552 -5.09 -27.83 -40.49
N GLY A 553 -5.75 -27.15 -41.43
CA GLY A 553 -5.69 -27.46 -42.87
C GLY A 553 -4.40 -27.00 -43.57
N ASN A 554 -3.41 -26.46 -42.86
CA ASN A 554 -2.17 -25.89 -43.40
C ASN A 554 -2.39 -24.77 -44.43
N LEU A 555 -3.53 -24.07 -44.37
CA LEU A 555 -3.85 -22.97 -45.29
C LEU A 555 -3.25 -21.63 -44.86
N ILE A 556 -2.96 -21.47 -43.56
CA ILE A 556 -2.45 -20.24 -42.96
C ILE A 556 -1.25 -20.53 -42.07
N SER A 557 -0.33 -19.57 -41.97
CA SER A 557 0.86 -19.66 -41.11
C SER A 557 0.54 -19.35 -39.64
N VAL A 558 1.51 -19.56 -38.73
CA VAL A 558 1.36 -19.18 -37.32
C VAL A 558 1.17 -17.67 -37.19
N ARG A 559 1.89 -16.88 -37.98
CA ARG A 559 1.75 -15.41 -38.03
C ARG A 559 0.34 -15.00 -38.41
N GLU A 560 -0.19 -15.56 -39.49
CA GLU A 560 -1.54 -15.26 -39.97
C GLU A 560 -2.59 -15.70 -38.97
N PHE A 561 -2.41 -16.86 -38.33
CA PHE A 561 -3.30 -17.34 -37.29
C PHE A 561 -3.33 -16.38 -36.09
N VAL A 562 -2.17 -15.94 -35.59
CA VAL A 562 -2.07 -14.92 -34.53
C VAL A 562 -2.71 -13.59 -34.96
N LYS A 563 -2.48 -13.15 -36.19
CA LYS A 563 -3.05 -11.91 -36.75
C LYS A 563 -4.59 -11.98 -36.78
N LEU A 564 -5.17 -13.09 -37.24
CA LEU A 564 -6.62 -13.29 -37.30
C LEU A 564 -7.24 -13.36 -35.90
N LEU A 565 -6.59 -14.04 -34.95
CA LEU A 565 -7.04 -14.09 -33.56
C LEU A 565 -7.00 -12.70 -32.90
N ALA A 566 -5.93 -11.93 -33.12
CA ALA A 566 -5.83 -10.55 -32.62
C ALA A 566 -6.88 -9.62 -33.25
N LYS A 567 -7.27 -9.85 -34.52
CA LYS A 567 -8.35 -9.10 -35.19
C LYS A 567 -9.76 -9.59 -34.82
N SER A 568 -9.90 -10.69 -34.09
CA SER A 568 -11.21 -11.22 -33.71
C SER A 568 -11.98 -10.24 -32.82
N ASN A 569 -13.31 -10.28 -32.92
CA ASN A 569 -14.19 -9.48 -32.06
C ASN A 569 -13.98 -9.81 -30.58
N LEU A 570 -13.64 -11.07 -30.28
CA LEU A 570 -13.36 -11.53 -28.92
C LEU A 570 -12.11 -10.88 -28.35
N PHE A 571 -10.99 -10.87 -29.09
CA PHE A 571 -9.77 -10.23 -28.59
C PHE A 571 -9.98 -8.72 -28.43
N ARG A 572 -10.70 -8.09 -29.37
CA ARG A 572 -11.04 -6.67 -29.33
C ARG A 572 -11.91 -6.30 -28.12
N SER A 573 -12.93 -7.10 -27.78
CA SER A 573 -13.78 -6.82 -26.62
C SER A 573 -13.00 -6.89 -25.31
N LEU A 574 -12.07 -7.85 -25.19
CA LEU A 574 -11.25 -8.05 -24.00
C LEU A 574 -10.17 -6.98 -23.82
N SER A 575 -9.48 -6.60 -24.90
CA SER A 575 -8.23 -5.82 -24.83
C SER A 575 -8.33 -4.38 -25.36
N TRP A 576 -9.34 -4.04 -26.16
CA TRP A 576 -9.43 -2.73 -26.80
C TRP A 576 -10.61 -1.92 -26.26
N ASN A 577 -11.81 -2.47 -26.31
CA ASN A 577 -13.03 -1.72 -25.99
C ASN A 577 -13.13 -1.34 -24.50
N SER A 578 -12.52 -2.13 -23.61
CA SER A 578 -12.60 -1.96 -22.15
C SER A 578 -11.50 -1.05 -21.57
N LEU A 579 -10.46 -0.76 -22.35
CA LEU A 579 -9.24 -0.11 -21.87
C LEU A 579 -9.07 1.30 -22.41
N TYR A 580 -8.32 2.11 -21.67
CA TYR A 580 -7.79 3.36 -22.20
C TYR A 580 -6.87 3.07 -23.41
N LEU A 581 -6.94 3.91 -24.44
CA LEU A 581 -6.29 3.67 -25.73
C LEU A 581 -4.80 3.33 -25.61
N CYS A 582 -4.01 4.11 -24.86
CA CYS A 582 -2.58 3.82 -24.70
C CYS A 582 -2.32 2.55 -23.87
N LYS A 583 -3.21 2.21 -22.92
CA LYS A 583 -3.13 0.95 -22.16
C LYS A 583 -3.40 -0.25 -23.06
N ALA A 584 -4.37 -0.12 -23.96
CA ALA A 584 -4.68 -1.14 -24.96
C ALA A 584 -3.49 -1.36 -25.91
N ILE A 585 -2.93 -0.27 -26.45
CA ILE A 585 -1.74 -0.33 -27.33
C ILE A 585 -0.59 -1.03 -26.61
N GLU A 586 -0.26 -0.64 -25.38
CA GLU A 586 0.84 -1.23 -24.60
C GLU A 586 0.59 -2.74 -24.35
N TYR A 587 -0.62 -3.12 -23.94
CA TYR A 587 -0.95 -4.52 -23.67
C TYR A 587 -0.91 -5.39 -24.93
N ILE A 588 -1.45 -4.90 -26.04
CA ILE A 588 -1.45 -5.62 -27.34
C ILE A 588 -0.01 -5.75 -27.84
N HIS A 589 0.79 -4.69 -27.72
CA HIS A 589 2.21 -4.72 -28.07
C HIS A 589 2.97 -5.79 -27.27
N ILE A 590 2.74 -5.87 -25.95
CA ILE A 590 3.33 -6.92 -25.10
C ILE A 590 2.93 -8.32 -25.57
N LYS A 591 1.66 -8.52 -25.97
CA LYS A 591 1.13 -9.83 -26.42
C LYS A 591 1.60 -10.24 -27.82
N LEU A 592 1.74 -9.31 -28.76
CA LEU A 592 2.18 -9.62 -30.12
C LEU A 592 3.70 -9.66 -30.25
N ILE A 593 4.40 -8.66 -29.72
CA ILE A 593 5.85 -8.49 -29.94
C ILE A 593 6.67 -9.14 -28.80
N GLY A 594 6.07 -9.39 -27.63
CA GLY A 594 6.76 -10.04 -26.52
C GLY A 594 7.56 -9.11 -25.62
N ARG A 595 7.40 -7.79 -25.75
CA ARG A 595 8.02 -6.79 -24.88
C ARG A 595 7.10 -5.58 -24.69
N PRO A 596 7.25 -4.83 -23.59
CA PRO A 596 6.69 -3.49 -23.50
C PRO A 596 7.33 -2.56 -24.54
N THR A 597 6.69 -1.42 -24.77
CA THR A 597 7.26 -0.40 -25.66
C THR A 597 8.53 0.20 -25.07
N TYR A 598 9.44 0.63 -25.93
CA TYR A 598 10.70 1.22 -25.52
C TYR A 598 10.54 2.62 -24.95
N GLY A 599 9.59 3.39 -25.47
CA GLY A 599 9.44 4.77 -25.07
C GLY A 599 8.33 5.46 -25.84
N ARG A 600 8.35 6.78 -25.77
CA ARG A 600 7.24 7.60 -26.24
C ARG A 600 7.06 7.58 -27.77
N GLN A 601 8.16 7.59 -28.54
CA GLN A 601 8.10 7.56 -30.00
C GLN A 601 7.32 6.35 -30.54
N GLU A 602 7.57 5.16 -29.99
CA GLU A 602 6.94 3.91 -30.44
C GLU A 602 5.44 3.91 -30.14
N ILE A 603 5.03 4.33 -28.94
CA ILE A 603 3.61 4.43 -28.58
C ILE A 603 2.91 5.49 -29.44
N ASP A 604 3.54 6.64 -29.67
CA ASP A 604 2.94 7.74 -30.46
C ASP A 604 2.75 7.32 -31.92
N GLN A 605 3.65 6.49 -32.48
CA GLN A 605 3.48 5.91 -33.81
C GLN A 605 2.22 5.04 -33.88
N TYR A 606 2.06 4.09 -32.96
CA TYR A 606 0.87 3.23 -32.93
C TYR A 606 -0.41 3.99 -32.61
N PHE A 607 -0.34 5.00 -31.74
CA PHE A 607 -1.46 5.89 -31.45
C PHE A 607 -1.91 6.64 -32.70
N ASN A 608 -0.97 7.19 -33.48
CA ASN A 608 -1.29 7.89 -34.73
C ASN A 608 -1.90 6.95 -35.78
N ILE A 609 -1.44 5.70 -35.87
CA ILE A 609 -2.03 4.70 -36.76
C ILE A 609 -3.45 4.35 -36.29
N ALA A 610 -3.64 4.12 -35.00
CA ALA A 610 -4.95 3.83 -34.42
C ALA A 610 -5.94 4.98 -34.64
N TYR A 611 -5.49 6.24 -34.49
CA TYR A 611 -6.31 7.42 -34.72
C TYR A 611 -6.69 7.59 -36.20
N LYS A 612 -5.74 7.42 -37.13
CA LYS A 612 -5.97 7.67 -38.57
C LYS A 612 -6.61 6.50 -39.32
N LYS A 613 -6.18 5.27 -39.03
CA LYS A 613 -6.54 4.06 -39.80
C LYS A 613 -7.33 3.03 -38.98
N GLY A 614 -7.45 3.23 -37.66
CA GLY A 614 -8.21 2.36 -36.78
C GLY A 614 -7.43 1.14 -36.26
N TYR A 615 -8.15 0.31 -35.49
CA TYR A 615 -7.62 -0.83 -34.75
C TYR A 615 -6.95 -1.90 -35.63
N TYR A 616 -7.61 -2.30 -36.72
CA TYR A 616 -7.13 -3.40 -37.56
C TYR A 616 -5.78 -3.08 -38.22
N ALA A 617 -5.63 -1.86 -38.74
CA ALA A 617 -4.39 -1.39 -39.33
C ALA A 617 -3.25 -1.28 -38.31
N MET A 618 -3.57 -0.98 -37.04
CA MET A 618 -2.59 -0.97 -35.96
C MET A 618 -2.10 -2.40 -35.66
N VAL A 619 -2.99 -3.39 -35.58
CA VAL A 619 -2.60 -4.80 -35.40
C VAL A 619 -1.74 -5.27 -36.56
N ASP A 620 -2.10 -4.92 -37.80
CA ASP A 620 -1.28 -5.21 -38.98
C ASP A 620 0.11 -4.60 -38.85
N SER A 621 0.21 -3.32 -38.48
CA SER A 621 1.51 -2.65 -38.32
C SER A 621 2.42 -3.30 -37.27
N MET A 622 1.85 -3.96 -36.24
CA MET A 622 2.64 -4.67 -35.22
C MET A 622 3.12 -6.05 -35.73
N VAL A 623 2.24 -6.82 -36.38
CA VAL A 623 2.56 -8.18 -36.85
C VAL A 623 3.43 -8.15 -38.11
N ASP A 624 3.24 -7.15 -38.98
CA ASP A 624 4.03 -6.95 -40.20
C ASP A 624 5.30 -6.11 -39.96
N SER A 625 5.67 -5.90 -38.69
CA SER A 625 6.89 -5.20 -38.33
C SER A 625 8.13 -6.07 -38.57
N LEU A 626 9.24 -5.42 -38.94
CA LEU A 626 10.54 -6.10 -39.11
C LEU A 626 10.98 -6.83 -37.83
N GLU A 627 10.67 -6.29 -36.66
CA GLU A 627 11.01 -6.94 -35.40
C GLU A 627 10.22 -8.23 -35.17
N TYR A 628 8.93 -8.25 -35.53
CA TYR A 628 8.12 -9.47 -35.44
C TYR A 628 8.65 -10.53 -36.41
N ASP A 629 8.96 -10.14 -37.64
CA ASP A 629 9.48 -11.05 -38.66
C ASP A 629 10.84 -11.67 -38.26
N GLU A 630 11.79 -10.84 -37.84
CA GLU A 630 13.11 -11.31 -37.40
C GLU A 630 13.08 -12.16 -36.12
N SER A 631 12.10 -11.94 -35.22
CA SER A 631 12.05 -12.65 -33.93
C SER A 631 11.23 -13.93 -33.96
N PHE A 632 10.14 -13.97 -34.74
CA PHE A 632 9.22 -15.11 -34.77
C PHE A 632 9.07 -15.74 -36.16
N GLY A 633 9.26 -14.98 -37.23
CA GLY A 633 8.98 -15.45 -38.59
C GLY A 633 7.51 -15.85 -38.76
N ASP A 634 7.25 -16.84 -39.62
CA ASP A 634 5.89 -17.37 -39.88
C ASP A 634 5.58 -18.64 -39.08
N PHE A 635 6.56 -19.13 -38.32
CA PHE A 635 6.57 -20.49 -37.78
C PHE A 635 6.59 -20.57 -36.25
N ILE A 636 7.04 -19.51 -35.57
CA ILE A 636 7.20 -19.48 -34.11
C ILE A 636 6.01 -18.78 -33.47
N VAL A 637 5.48 -19.37 -32.41
CA VAL A 637 4.45 -18.72 -31.58
C VAL A 637 5.10 -17.59 -30.77
N PRO A 638 4.55 -16.36 -30.76
CA PRO A 638 5.11 -15.28 -29.97
C PRO A 638 5.26 -15.66 -28.49
N TYR A 639 6.34 -15.21 -27.85
CA TYR A 639 6.61 -15.49 -26.44
C TYR A 639 7.11 -14.24 -25.71
N GLU A 640 7.12 -14.28 -24.38
CA GLU A 640 7.63 -13.15 -23.58
C GLU A 640 9.15 -13.02 -23.74
N ARG A 641 9.59 -11.98 -24.45
CA ARG A 641 11.00 -11.73 -24.76
C ARG A 641 11.68 -10.83 -23.72
N TYR A 642 10.98 -9.79 -23.26
CA TYR A 642 11.51 -8.82 -22.30
C TYR A 642 10.52 -8.52 -21.19
N LEU A 643 11.07 -8.22 -20.02
CA LEU A 643 10.35 -7.85 -18.81
C LEU A 643 10.85 -6.50 -18.30
N THR A 644 10.00 -5.81 -17.56
CA THR A 644 10.41 -4.64 -16.77
C THR A 644 11.07 -5.09 -15.47
N PRO A 645 11.96 -4.28 -14.86
CA PRO A 645 12.49 -4.53 -13.52
C PRO A 645 11.41 -4.87 -12.48
N LYS A 646 10.27 -4.16 -12.54
CA LYS A 646 9.11 -4.45 -11.70
C LYS A 646 8.55 -5.86 -11.93
N ALA A 647 8.36 -6.26 -13.19
CA ALA A 647 7.87 -7.60 -13.53
C ALA A 647 8.82 -8.72 -13.06
N ILE A 648 10.12 -8.49 -13.14
CA ILE A 648 11.13 -9.45 -12.68
C ILE A 648 11.07 -9.63 -11.16
N SER A 649 10.99 -8.52 -10.42
CA SER A 649 10.83 -8.57 -8.97
C SER A 649 9.56 -9.30 -8.55
N SER A 650 8.43 -9.10 -9.25
CA SER A 650 7.17 -9.79 -8.95
C SER A 650 7.19 -11.29 -9.27
N LYS A 651 7.98 -11.71 -10.28
CA LYS A 651 8.16 -13.13 -10.62
C LYS A 651 9.25 -13.81 -9.80
N ALA A 652 9.87 -13.10 -8.83
CA ALA A 652 10.97 -13.58 -7.99
C ALA A 652 12.20 -14.12 -8.76
N LEU A 653 12.36 -13.75 -10.04
CA LEU A 653 13.46 -14.26 -10.89
C LEU A 653 14.84 -13.74 -10.45
N THR A 654 14.88 -12.65 -9.67
CA THR A 654 16.08 -12.05 -9.07
C THR A 654 16.19 -12.28 -7.58
N GLN A 655 15.27 -13.04 -6.96
CA GLN A 655 15.61 -13.60 -5.67
C GLN A 655 16.76 -14.57 -5.95
N PHE A 656 17.97 -14.05 -5.75
CA PHE A 656 18.90 -14.75 -4.88
C PHE A 656 18.03 -15.25 -3.74
N ASN A 657 17.57 -16.50 -3.85
CA ASN A 657 17.67 -17.39 -2.73
C ASN A 657 19.13 -17.24 -2.32
N TYR A 658 19.42 -16.25 -1.48
CA TYR A 658 20.43 -16.46 -0.47
C TYR A 658 20.05 -17.84 0.04
N PRO A 659 20.86 -18.89 -0.16
CA PRO A 659 20.73 -20.01 0.72
C PRO A 659 20.72 -19.34 2.10
N LEU A 660 19.72 -19.60 2.93
CA LEU A 660 19.57 -19.04 4.28
C LEU A 660 20.77 -19.35 5.21
N ASN A 661 21.92 -19.74 4.64
CA ASN A 661 23.22 -20.04 5.20
C ASN A 661 24.33 -19.04 4.78
N LEU A 662 24.01 -17.78 4.43
CA LEU A 662 25.02 -16.75 4.14
C LEU A 662 24.90 -15.48 5.01
N SER A 663 24.32 -15.61 6.19
CA SER A 663 24.46 -14.63 7.27
C SER A 663 24.99 -15.28 8.54
N ILE A 664 26.09 -16.03 8.40
CA ILE A 664 27.21 -16.04 9.36
C ILE A 664 28.49 -16.13 8.51
N ASN A 665 28.80 -15.03 7.81
CA ASN A 665 30.16 -14.75 7.34
C ASN A 665 30.75 -13.59 8.16
N SER A 666 30.45 -13.58 9.46
CA SER A 666 31.33 -13.05 10.49
C SER A 666 31.89 -14.26 11.20
N GLU A 667 33.20 -14.44 11.09
CA GLU A 667 33.98 -15.58 11.56
C GLU A 667 33.88 -16.83 10.67
N LYS A 668 34.98 -17.09 9.94
CA LYS A 668 35.48 -18.46 9.81
C LYS A 668 35.67 -18.98 11.23
N SER A 669 34.61 -19.51 11.84
CA SER A 669 34.70 -20.16 13.13
C SER A 669 35.35 -21.52 12.90
N SER A 670 36.68 -21.51 12.91
CA SER A 670 37.48 -22.66 13.32
C SER A 670 37.19 -22.92 14.80
N VAL A 671 35.95 -23.31 15.12
CA VAL A 671 35.65 -23.92 16.41
C VAL A 671 35.95 -25.40 16.21
N PRO A 672 36.87 -26.02 16.96
CA PRO A 672 36.98 -27.46 17.00
C PRO A 672 35.74 -27.96 17.77
N ASN A 673 34.63 -28.09 17.05
CA ASN A 673 33.41 -28.60 17.62
C ASN A 673 33.59 -30.10 17.87
N PHE A 674 33.56 -30.49 19.14
CA PHE A 674 33.50 -31.87 19.64
C PHE A 674 32.41 -32.73 18.94
N SER A 675 31.48 -32.10 18.20
CA SER A 675 30.40 -32.72 17.44
C SER A 675 30.85 -33.46 16.17
N SER A 676 32.05 -33.22 15.62
CA SER A 676 32.52 -33.94 14.43
C SER A 676 32.82 -35.42 14.67
N PHE A 677 33.01 -35.84 15.92
CA PHE A 677 33.18 -37.25 16.29
C PHE A 677 31.85 -38.02 16.36
N SER A 678 30.71 -37.33 16.46
CA SER A 678 29.38 -37.94 16.66
C SER A 678 28.50 -37.97 15.41
N GLN A 679 28.89 -37.31 14.31
CA GLN A 679 28.07 -37.30 13.10
C GLN A 679 28.20 -38.62 12.34
N VAL A 680 27.22 -39.50 12.51
CA VAL A 680 27.08 -40.72 11.71
C VAL A 680 26.74 -40.32 10.27
N LYS A 681 27.70 -40.46 9.36
CA LYS A 681 27.56 -40.21 7.92
C LYS A 681 26.71 -41.28 7.23
N GLN A 682 25.39 -41.33 7.42
CA GLN A 682 24.54 -42.24 6.62
C GLN A 682 23.13 -41.68 6.37
N ASN A 683 22.68 -41.73 5.11
CA ASN A 683 21.29 -41.53 4.73
C ASN A 683 20.42 -42.59 5.41
N SER A 684 19.57 -42.17 6.33
CA SER A 684 18.68 -43.03 7.09
C SER A 684 17.47 -43.44 6.26
N SER A 685 17.51 -44.64 5.67
CA SER A 685 16.30 -45.31 5.20
C SER A 685 15.54 -45.93 6.37
N ALA A 686 14.22 -46.09 6.26
CA ALA A 686 13.40 -46.77 7.28
C ALA A 686 13.94 -48.17 7.62
N ASN A 687 14.51 -48.87 6.64
CA ASN A 687 15.14 -50.17 6.84
C ASN A 687 16.40 -50.08 7.72
N ASN A 688 17.23 -49.05 7.53
CA ASN A 688 18.43 -48.83 8.36
C ASN A 688 18.04 -48.45 9.80
N ILE A 689 17.00 -47.62 9.96
CA ILE A 689 16.46 -47.29 11.28
C ILE A 689 15.92 -48.55 11.96
N ASN A 690 15.08 -49.34 11.28
CA ASN A 690 14.52 -50.58 11.84
C ASN A 690 15.61 -51.60 12.19
N PHE A 691 16.66 -51.73 11.37
CA PHE A 691 17.80 -52.59 11.69
C PHE A 691 18.51 -52.14 12.98
N LYS A 692 18.73 -50.83 13.15
CA LYS A 692 19.34 -50.27 14.36
C LYS A 692 18.44 -50.35 15.59
N VAL A 693 17.12 -50.20 15.43
CA VAL A 693 16.16 -50.35 16.53
C VAL A 693 16.11 -51.80 17.01
N ASN A 694 16.13 -52.77 16.09
CA ASN A 694 16.03 -54.20 16.42
C ASN A 694 17.38 -54.85 16.81
N GLN A 695 18.44 -54.06 17.05
CA GLN A 695 19.76 -54.59 17.36
C GLN A 695 19.86 -55.06 18.84
N GLY A 696 20.62 -56.13 19.07
CA GLY A 696 20.90 -56.63 20.41
C GLY A 696 19.92 -57.70 20.90
N VAL A 697 19.90 -57.93 22.21
CA VAL A 697 19.00 -58.89 22.85
C VAL A 697 17.59 -58.31 22.92
N SER A 698 16.58 -59.13 22.61
CA SER A 698 15.18 -58.69 22.59
C SER A 698 14.73 -57.94 23.85
N ASP A 699 13.89 -56.93 23.69
CA ASP A 699 13.30 -56.11 24.77
C ASP A 699 12.53 -56.92 25.82
N ARG A 700 12.14 -58.16 25.50
CA ARG A 700 11.53 -59.11 26.44
C ARG A 700 12.37 -59.33 27.71
N ARG A 701 13.69 -59.12 27.64
CA ARG A 701 14.57 -59.16 28.82
C ARG A 701 14.24 -58.08 29.84
N TRP A 702 13.70 -56.94 29.42
CA TRP A 702 13.35 -55.83 30.31
C TRP A 702 11.85 -55.80 30.64
N GLN A 703 11.01 -56.42 29.81
CA GLN A 703 9.55 -56.38 29.91
C GLN A 703 8.92 -57.57 30.67
N PHE A 704 9.70 -58.45 31.31
CA PHE A 704 9.16 -59.60 32.04
C PHE A 704 8.71 -59.22 33.47
N LYS A 705 7.71 -59.93 33.97
CA LYS A 705 7.19 -59.77 35.34
C LYS A 705 7.51 -61.01 36.17
N ILE A 706 8.15 -60.81 37.33
CA ILE A 706 8.40 -61.88 38.30
C ILE A 706 7.23 -61.94 39.27
N PHE A 707 6.65 -63.13 39.43
CA PHE A 707 5.61 -63.39 40.43
C PHE A 707 6.25 -63.98 41.68
N LYS A 708 6.06 -63.29 42.82
CA LYS A 708 6.56 -63.69 44.14
C LYS A 708 5.47 -63.52 45.20
N ILE A 709 5.49 -64.38 46.21
CA ILE A 709 4.66 -64.22 47.41
C ILE A 709 5.46 -63.46 48.46
N ASP A 710 4.96 -62.28 48.83
CA ASP A 710 5.42 -61.51 49.99
C ASP A 710 4.60 -61.91 51.23
N SER A 711 5.14 -61.74 52.44
CA SER A 711 4.54 -62.22 53.70
C SER A 711 3.20 -61.54 54.06
N SER A 712 2.84 -60.44 53.42
CA SER A 712 1.59 -59.68 53.60
C SER A 712 0.72 -59.65 52.33
N GLY A 713 0.58 -60.80 51.65
CA GLY A 713 -0.14 -60.89 50.38
C GLY A 713 -1.64 -61.15 50.52
N ASP A 714 -2.47 -60.31 49.89
CA ASP A 714 -3.91 -60.55 49.69
C ASP A 714 -4.17 -61.87 48.95
N ASN A 715 -5.31 -62.50 49.24
CA ASN A 715 -5.79 -63.72 48.55
C ASN A 715 -5.83 -63.54 47.02
N LEU A 716 -6.09 -62.32 46.53
CA LEU A 716 -6.05 -61.98 45.10
C LEU A 716 -4.64 -62.06 44.50
N ASN A 717 -3.59 -61.76 45.24
CA ASN A 717 -2.22 -61.93 44.75
C ASN A 717 -1.86 -63.42 44.69
N ARG A 718 -2.27 -64.20 45.70
CA ARG A 718 -2.06 -65.66 45.70
C ARG A 718 -2.77 -66.35 44.52
N THR A 719 -4.00 -65.97 44.19
CA THR A 719 -4.69 -66.51 42.99
C THR A 719 -3.96 -66.16 41.70
N GLN A 720 -3.38 -64.95 41.59
CA GLN A 720 -2.58 -64.55 40.43
C GLN A 720 -1.25 -65.32 40.33
N VAL A 721 -0.57 -65.55 41.45
CA VAL A 721 0.65 -66.37 41.50
C VAL A 721 0.32 -67.81 41.11
N LEU A 722 -0.76 -68.38 41.64
CA LEU A 722 -1.23 -69.72 41.29
C LEU A 722 -1.47 -69.84 39.78
N ARG A 723 -2.20 -68.89 39.18
CA ARG A 723 -2.43 -68.85 37.74
C ARG A 723 -1.12 -68.65 36.94
N ALA A 724 -0.17 -67.87 37.46
CA ALA A 724 1.14 -67.71 36.84
C ALA A 724 1.93 -69.03 36.84
N VAL A 725 1.86 -69.82 37.91
CA VAL A 725 2.50 -71.15 37.94
C VAL A 725 1.90 -72.08 36.89
N TYR A 726 0.57 -72.11 36.75
CA TYR A 726 -0.07 -72.90 35.70
C TYR A 726 0.41 -72.51 34.30
N ARG A 727 0.45 -71.21 34.00
CA ARG A 727 0.94 -70.73 32.70
C ARG A 727 2.42 -71.04 32.47
N GLN A 728 3.24 -71.04 33.52
CA GLN A 728 4.66 -71.35 33.39
C GLN A 728 4.91 -72.85 33.14
N LEU A 729 4.24 -73.72 33.91
CA LEU A 729 4.46 -75.17 33.83
C LEU A 729 3.75 -75.80 32.65
N PHE A 730 2.54 -75.35 32.32
CA PHE A 730 1.75 -75.92 31.24
C PHE A 730 1.74 -75.11 29.95
N GLU A 731 2.49 -73.99 29.92
CA GLU A 731 2.56 -73.02 28.82
C GLU A 731 1.23 -72.30 28.50
N ARG A 732 0.13 -72.62 29.20
CA ARG A 732 -1.23 -72.09 29.01
C ARG A 732 -2.09 -72.31 30.27
N ASP A 733 -3.23 -71.64 30.36
CA ASP A 733 -4.21 -71.85 31.44
C ASP A 733 -4.92 -73.22 31.30
N LEU A 734 -5.29 -73.84 32.44
CA LEU A 734 -5.78 -75.22 32.51
C LEU A 734 -7.12 -75.48 31.82
N ASN A 735 -7.96 -74.46 31.68
CA ASN A 735 -9.37 -74.54 31.26
C ASN A 735 -9.65 -75.36 29.98
N THR A 736 -8.64 -75.54 29.12
CA THR A 736 -8.79 -76.17 27.80
C THR A 736 -8.41 -77.65 27.76
N PHE A 737 -7.75 -78.19 28.80
CA PHE A 737 -7.21 -79.57 28.76
C PHE A 737 -7.31 -80.35 30.08
N SER A 738 -7.86 -79.74 31.15
CA SER A 738 -8.29 -80.42 32.37
C SER A 738 -9.79 -80.64 32.39
N ILE A 739 -10.26 -81.73 33.01
CA ILE A 739 -11.70 -82.06 33.09
C ILE A 739 -12.44 -81.20 34.16
N GLY A 740 -11.70 -80.58 35.09
CA GLY A 740 -12.24 -79.63 36.08
C GLY A 740 -11.41 -79.60 37.36
N ASP A 741 -11.78 -80.43 38.34
CA ASP A 741 -11.29 -80.30 39.73
C ASP A 741 -9.96 -81.03 40.04
N GLU A 742 -9.12 -81.30 39.03
CA GLU A 742 -7.91 -82.13 39.18
C GLU A 742 -6.91 -81.59 40.23
N PHE A 743 -6.85 -80.27 40.40
CA PHE A 743 -5.96 -79.62 41.36
C PHE A 743 -6.66 -78.90 42.51
N TYR A 744 -7.98 -79.06 42.67
CA TYR A 744 -8.78 -78.34 43.67
C TYR A 744 -8.17 -78.37 45.08
N ASN A 745 -7.67 -79.53 45.51
CA ASN A 745 -7.02 -79.69 46.82
C ASN A 745 -5.70 -78.92 46.94
N LEU A 746 -4.90 -78.86 45.85
CA LEU A 746 -3.64 -78.10 45.82
C LEU A 746 -3.91 -76.59 45.77
N GLU A 747 -4.93 -76.18 45.03
CA GLU A 747 -5.35 -74.77 44.96
C GLU A 747 -5.77 -74.27 46.33
N ARG A 748 -6.65 -75.02 47.01
CA ARG A 748 -7.10 -74.65 48.36
C ARG A 748 -5.93 -74.58 49.34
N ALA A 749 -5.05 -75.59 49.35
CA ALA A 749 -3.89 -75.61 50.24
C ALA A 749 -2.93 -74.43 50.00
N PHE A 750 -2.72 -74.04 48.75
CA PHE A 750 -1.87 -72.89 48.41
C PHE A 750 -2.52 -71.55 48.75
N LEU A 751 -3.82 -71.39 48.54
CA LEU A 751 -4.55 -70.16 48.88
C LEU A 751 -4.60 -69.92 50.39
N VAL A 752 -4.75 -70.98 51.18
CA VAL A 752 -4.68 -70.92 52.65
C VAL A 752 -3.27 -70.59 53.14
N GLY A 753 -2.23 -70.98 52.39
CA GLY A 753 -0.83 -70.70 52.69
C GLY A 753 -0.05 -71.90 53.24
N ASP A 754 -0.61 -73.11 53.20
CA ASP A 754 0.03 -74.34 53.67
C ASP A 754 1.14 -74.83 52.73
N LEU A 755 1.17 -74.34 51.48
CA LEU A 755 2.16 -74.70 50.47
C LEU A 755 2.93 -73.47 49.97
N ASN A 756 4.26 -73.61 49.92
CA ASN A 756 5.13 -72.63 49.25
C ASN A 756 5.07 -72.80 47.72
N VAL A 757 5.48 -71.77 46.98
CA VAL A 757 5.49 -71.81 45.49
C VAL A 757 6.32 -72.97 44.98
N GLN A 758 7.49 -73.23 45.56
CA GLN A 758 8.32 -74.37 45.18
C GLN A 758 7.58 -75.71 45.37
N GLN A 759 6.92 -75.91 46.51
CA GLN A 759 6.18 -77.14 46.80
C GLN A 759 4.98 -77.32 45.87
N LEU A 760 4.30 -76.22 45.53
CA LEU A 760 3.22 -76.24 44.54
C LEU A 760 3.76 -76.58 43.14
N VAL A 761 4.89 -76.01 42.73
CA VAL A 761 5.56 -76.33 41.46
C VAL A 761 5.96 -77.81 41.39
N GLU A 762 6.50 -78.36 42.47
CA GLU A 762 6.86 -79.79 42.58
C GLU A 762 5.63 -80.69 42.45
N LYS A 763 4.58 -80.42 43.23
CA LYS A 763 3.35 -81.23 43.21
C LYS A 763 2.64 -81.18 41.85
N LEU A 764 2.66 -80.03 41.18
CA LEU A 764 2.13 -79.90 39.82
C LEU A 764 2.99 -80.64 38.79
N GLY A 765 4.30 -80.63 38.94
CA GLY A 765 5.20 -81.42 38.08
C GLY A 765 5.05 -82.94 38.23
N TYR A 766 4.61 -83.42 39.40
CA TYR A 766 4.29 -84.84 39.64
C TYR A 766 2.94 -85.27 39.07
N SER A 767 2.10 -84.31 38.67
CA SER A 767 0.74 -84.60 38.26
C SER A 767 0.67 -85.51 37.03
N THR A 768 -0.40 -86.31 36.99
CA THR A 768 -0.75 -87.12 35.81
C THR A 768 -0.97 -86.24 34.58
N LEU A 769 -1.47 -85.02 34.77
CA LEU A 769 -1.72 -84.06 33.70
C LEU A 769 -0.42 -83.50 33.11
N TYR A 770 0.59 -83.17 33.93
CA TYR A 770 1.92 -82.80 33.41
C TYR A 770 2.58 -83.95 32.66
N ARG A 771 2.43 -85.18 33.17
CA ARG A 771 2.88 -86.38 32.48
C ARG A 771 2.19 -86.56 31.12
N LYS A 772 0.88 -86.34 31.04
CA LYS A 772 0.10 -86.46 29.79
C LYS A 772 0.51 -85.44 28.73
N GLU A 773 0.81 -84.21 29.12
CA GLU A 773 1.13 -83.14 28.17
C GLU A 773 2.59 -83.14 27.71
N PHE A 774 3.54 -83.29 28.62
CA PHE A 774 4.97 -83.04 28.33
C PHE A 774 5.86 -84.28 28.43
N TYR A 775 5.36 -85.42 28.93
CA TYR A 775 6.12 -86.65 29.04
C TYR A 775 5.67 -87.75 28.07
N THR A 776 4.39 -88.13 28.08
CA THR A 776 3.90 -89.24 27.24
C THR A 776 4.04 -89.05 25.72
N PRO A 777 3.88 -87.84 25.14
CA PRO A 777 3.94 -87.69 23.69
C PRO A 777 5.37 -87.49 23.15
N TYR A 778 6.38 -87.40 24.01
CA TYR A 778 7.72 -86.95 23.61
C TYR A 778 8.85 -87.87 24.13
N PRO A 779 9.97 -87.98 23.40
CA PRO A 779 11.13 -88.75 23.88
C PRO A 779 11.82 -88.05 25.06
N ASN A 780 12.53 -88.82 25.90
CA ASN A 780 13.20 -88.32 27.11
C ASN A 780 14.07 -87.07 26.88
N THR A 781 14.78 -86.98 25.76
CA THR A 781 15.60 -85.80 25.43
C THR A 781 14.76 -84.53 25.29
N LYS A 782 13.57 -84.61 24.69
CA LYS A 782 12.62 -83.50 24.59
C LYS A 782 11.97 -83.20 25.95
N VAL A 783 11.72 -84.23 26.76
CA VAL A 783 11.24 -84.05 28.15
C VAL A 783 12.25 -83.26 28.96
N ILE A 784 13.55 -83.50 28.80
CA ILE A 784 14.62 -82.76 29.50
C ILE A 784 14.62 -81.28 29.08
N GLU A 785 14.43 -80.98 27.78
CA GLU A 785 14.26 -79.60 27.32
C GLU A 785 13.04 -78.92 27.96
N PHE A 786 11.89 -79.61 27.99
CA PHE A 786 10.70 -79.08 28.63
C PHE A 786 10.91 -78.88 30.12
N ALA A 787 11.46 -79.85 30.84
CA ALA A 787 11.70 -79.74 32.27
C ALA A 787 12.64 -78.57 32.61
N THR A 788 13.76 -78.44 31.89
CA THR A 788 14.68 -77.29 32.07
C THR A 788 14.02 -75.97 31.67
N LYS A 789 13.16 -75.94 30.65
CA LYS A 789 12.38 -74.76 30.25
C LYS A 789 11.34 -74.35 31.31
N HIS A 790 10.55 -75.29 31.81
CA HIS A 790 9.45 -75.01 32.74
C HIS A 790 9.95 -74.68 34.14
N PHE A 791 10.85 -75.50 34.68
CA PHE A 791 11.29 -75.39 36.06
C PHE A 791 12.53 -74.50 36.22
N LEU A 792 13.42 -74.45 35.23
CA LEU A 792 14.61 -73.59 35.28
C LEU A 792 14.52 -72.37 34.36
N GLY A 793 13.55 -72.27 33.45
CA GLY A 793 13.47 -71.12 32.53
C GLY A 793 14.65 -71.04 31.55
N ARG A 794 15.35 -72.15 31.30
CA ARG A 794 16.51 -72.23 30.37
C ARG A 794 16.57 -73.55 29.60
N ALA A 795 17.49 -73.65 28.65
CA ALA A 795 17.81 -74.89 27.94
C ALA A 795 18.87 -75.69 28.73
N PRO A 796 19.07 -76.97 28.41
CA PRO A 796 20.21 -77.74 28.93
C PRO A 796 21.54 -77.07 28.57
N ASN A 797 22.45 -76.97 29.54
CA ASN A 797 23.72 -76.28 29.47
C ASN A 797 24.73 -77.01 28.57
N ASN A 798 24.88 -78.32 28.78
CA ASN A 798 25.90 -79.14 28.13
C ASN A 798 25.48 -80.61 28.03
N GLN A 799 26.30 -81.42 27.36
CA GLN A 799 26.01 -82.84 27.15
C GLN A 799 26.00 -83.64 28.45
N ALA A 800 26.80 -83.25 29.46
CA ALA A 800 26.83 -83.91 30.75
C ALA A 800 25.49 -83.79 31.48
N GLU A 801 24.87 -82.60 31.46
CA GLU A 801 23.54 -82.37 32.05
C GLU A 801 22.46 -83.21 31.35
N ILE A 802 22.50 -83.30 30.00
CA ILE A 802 21.57 -84.15 29.24
C ILE A 802 21.75 -85.63 29.62
N ARG A 803 23.00 -86.12 29.70
CA ARG A 803 23.27 -87.52 30.09
C ARG A 803 22.80 -87.79 31.51
N TYR A 804 23.05 -86.87 32.44
CA TYR A 804 22.64 -86.97 33.84
C TYR A 804 21.12 -87.07 33.97
N TYR A 805 20.38 -86.15 33.36
CA TYR A 805 18.91 -86.18 33.41
C TYR A 805 18.30 -87.34 32.63
N ASN A 806 18.92 -87.77 31.53
CA ASN A 806 18.45 -88.94 30.80
C ASN A 806 18.59 -90.22 31.63
N GLN A 807 19.68 -90.35 32.40
CA GLN A 807 19.86 -91.48 33.32
C GLN A 807 18.82 -91.49 34.45
N ILE A 808 18.48 -90.32 35.00
CA ILE A 808 17.43 -90.19 36.02
C ILE A 808 16.07 -90.57 35.43
N LEU A 809 15.73 -90.05 34.25
CA LEU A 809 14.47 -90.38 33.58
C LEU A 809 14.36 -91.87 33.25
N ALA A 810 15.45 -92.50 32.82
CA ALA A 810 15.48 -93.92 32.47
C ALA A 810 15.35 -94.85 33.69
N SER A 811 15.91 -94.47 34.84
CA SER A 811 15.94 -95.32 36.05
C SER A 811 14.78 -95.09 37.00
N GLN A 812 14.33 -93.84 37.17
CA GLN A 812 13.44 -93.43 38.26
C GLN A 812 12.21 -92.63 37.79
N GLY A 813 12.16 -92.24 36.51
CA GLY A 813 11.01 -91.57 35.91
C GLY A 813 10.89 -90.07 36.22
N LEU A 814 9.76 -89.49 35.81
CA LEU A 814 9.52 -88.04 35.82
C LEU A 814 9.49 -87.39 37.23
N PRO A 815 8.86 -87.98 38.27
CA PRO A 815 8.80 -87.34 39.58
C PRO A 815 10.19 -87.07 40.16
N VAL A 816 11.12 -88.02 40.04
CA VAL A 816 12.48 -87.81 40.55
C VAL A 816 13.23 -86.77 39.71
N LEU A 817 13.03 -86.72 38.39
CA LEU A 817 13.60 -85.63 37.59
C LEU A 817 13.13 -84.25 38.08
N VAL A 818 11.82 -84.06 38.27
CA VAL A 818 11.27 -82.78 38.75
C VAL A 818 11.85 -82.43 40.11
N TYR A 819 11.90 -83.39 41.05
CA TYR A 819 12.50 -83.20 42.36
C TYR A 819 13.98 -82.78 42.28
N THR A 820 14.77 -83.45 41.43
CA THR A 820 16.20 -83.13 41.27
C THR A 820 16.41 -81.72 40.72
N ILE A 821 15.50 -81.23 39.88
CA ILE A 821 15.58 -79.89 39.32
C ILE A 821 15.15 -78.84 40.36
N THR A 822 14.04 -79.01 41.06
CA THR A 822 13.54 -78.02 42.03
C THR A 822 14.38 -77.96 43.31
N SER A 823 14.97 -79.09 43.71
CA SER A 823 15.90 -79.14 44.86
C SER A 823 17.33 -78.70 44.53
N SER A 824 17.64 -78.50 43.25
CA SER A 824 18.98 -78.10 42.79
C SER A 824 19.43 -76.77 43.38
N PHE A 825 20.75 -76.60 43.51
CA PHE A 825 21.35 -75.35 43.95
C PHE A 825 20.97 -74.17 43.03
N GLU A 826 20.88 -74.42 41.72
CA GLU A 826 20.47 -73.40 40.76
C GLU A 826 19.03 -72.92 40.98
N TYR A 827 18.08 -73.83 41.21
CA TYR A 827 16.70 -73.44 41.46
C TYR A 827 16.58 -72.62 42.75
N LYS A 828 17.25 -73.05 43.82
CA LYS A 828 17.24 -72.36 45.13
C LYS A 828 17.86 -70.96 45.05
N THR A 829 18.95 -70.80 44.33
CA THR A 829 19.64 -69.50 44.21
C THR A 829 18.85 -68.48 43.39
N ILE A 830 18.10 -68.93 42.39
CA ILE A 830 17.45 -68.03 41.42
C ILE A 830 15.98 -67.78 41.76
N PHE A 831 15.26 -68.82 42.18
CA PHE A 831 13.84 -68.73 42.48
C PHE A 831 13.52 -68.80 43.98
N GLY A 832 14.36 -69.49 44.75
CA GLY A 832 14.07 -69.76 46.16
C GLY A 832 12.73 -70.49 46.34
N THR A 833 12.09 -70.32 47.51
CA THR A 833 10.85 -71.04 47.83
C THR A 833 9.58 -70.33 47.34
N ASN A 834 9.64 -69.01 47.12
CA ASN A 834 8.45 -68.14 47.02
C ASN A 834 8.28 -67.46 45.65
N THR A 835 9.17 -67.70 44.68
CA THR A 835 9.05 -67.11 43.34
C THR A 835 8.72 -68.16 42.29
N VAL A 836 7.90 -67.76 41.32
CA VAL A 836 7.52 -68.62 40.19
C VAL A 836 8.66 -68.65 39.18
N PRO A 837 9.02 -69.82 38.62
CA PRO A 837 9.98 -69.88 37.53
C PRO A 837 9.60 -68.95 36.37
N TYR A 838 10.58 -68.31 35.76
CA TYR A 838 10.37 -67.39 34.64
C TYR A 838 11.44 -67.58 33.57
N ARG A 839 11.15 -67.14 32.33
CA ARG A 839 12.11 -67.17 31.21
C ARG A 839 13.37 -66.39 31.56
N ARG A 840 14.53 -67.05 31.51
CA ARG A 840 15.84 -66.41 31.70
C ARG A 840 16.54 -66.17 30.37
N PHE A 841 17.49 -65.24 30.38
CA PHE A 841 18.38 -64.94 29.25
C PHE A 841 19.84 -65.23 29.66
N PRO A 842 20.26 -66.52 29.69
CA PRO A 842 21.58 -66.91 30.16
C PRO A 842 22.68 -66.44 29.19
N THR A 843 23.81 -65.95 29.70
CA THR A 843 24.90 -65.40 28.87
C THR A 843 26.16 -66.26 28.84
N LEU A 844 26.53 -66.87 29.97
CA LEU A 844 27.84 -67.51 30.13
C LEU A 844 28.01 -68.85 29.40
N PRO A 845 27.04 -69.80 29.42
CA PRO A 845 27.22 -71.08 28.75
C PRO A 845 27.11 -70.93 27.22
N ALA A 846 28.08 -71.51 26.49
CA ALA A 846 28.37 -71.20 25.08
C ALA A 846 27.17 -71.21 24.11
N ALA A 847 26.22 -72.15 24.26
CA ALA A 847 25.05 -72.26 23.37
C ALA A 847 23.72 -72.04 24.08
N ASN A 848 23.72 -71.64 25.37
CA ASN A 848 22.48 -71.61 26.13
C ASN A 848 21.58 -70.41 25.74
N PHE A 849 22.15 -69.24 25.45
CA PHE A 849 21.37 -68.10 24.94
C PHE A 849 20.58 -68.43 23.64
N PRO A 850 21.21 -68.87 22.53
CA PRO A 850 20.46 -69.16 21.31
C PRO A 850 19.52 -70.37 21.46
N ASN A 851 19.85 -71.36 22.29
CA ASN A 851 18.99 -72.51 22.52
C ASN A 851 17.74 -72.14 23.33
N THR A 852 17.89 -71.30 24.36
CA THR A 852 16.74 -70.77 25.13
C THR A 852 15.84 -69.88 24.30
N GLU A 853 16.43 -69.04 23.45
CA GLU A 853 15.68 -68.21 22.54
C GLU A 853 14.82 -69.05 21.58
N LYS A 854 15.39 -70.12 21.00
CA LYS A 854 14.63 -71.08 20.17
C LYS A 854 13.50 -71.74 20.96
N LEU A 855 13.76 -72.24 22.17
CA LEU A 855 12.76 -72.94 23.00
C LEU A 855 11.59 -72.06 23.41
N HIS A 856 11.83 -70.80 23.76
CA HIS A 856 10.77 -69.88 24.18
C HIS A 856 10.09 -69.15 23.01
N ASN A 857 10.70 -69.12 21.83
CA ASN A 857 10.05 -68.61 20.62
C ASN A 857 9.23 -69.71 19.92
N SER A 858 9.49 -70.99 20.19
CA SER A 858 8.60 -72.08 19.74
C SER A 858 7.34 -72.15 20.59
N LEU A 859 6.17 -72.07 19.95
CA LEU A 859 4.86 -72.21 20.59
C LEU A 859 4.57 -73.68 20.95
N THR A 860 3.63 -73.89 21.87
CA THR A 860 3.11 -75.21 22.26
C THR A 860 2.74 -76.01 21.01
N LYS A 861 3.29 -77.23 20.86
CA LYS A 861 3.00 -78.15 19.74
C LYS A 861 3.29 -77.57 18.33
N GLN A 862 4.07 -76.48 18.21
CA GLN A 862 4.43 -75.90 16.90
C GLN A 862 5.24 -76.87 16.02
N SER A 863 6.12 -77.67 16.64
CA SER A 863 6.84 -78.73 15.95
C SER A 863 7.32 -79.81 16.93
N ASN A 864 7.39 -81.05 16.45
CA ASN A 864 7.92 -82.18 17.23
C ASN A 864 9.47 -82.26 17.19
N LYS A 865 10.14 -81.27 16.59
CA LYS A 865 11.61 -81.26 16.49
C LYS A 865 12.25 -80.93 17.84
N ILE A 866 13.31 -81.65 18.17
CA ILE A 866 14.12 -81.45 19.38
C ILE A 866 15.09 -80.29 19.11
N VAL A 867 15.17 -79.30 20.00
CA VAL A 867 15.96 -78.08 19.77
C VAL A 867 17.45 -78.33 20.06
N VAL A 868 17.71 -79.15 21.06
CA VAL A 868 19.00 -79.58 21.62
C VAL A 868 18.96 -81.11 21.76
N PRO A 869 19.07 -81.86 20.64
CA PRO A 869 19.07 -83.33 20.71
C PRO A 869 20.29 -83.88 21.43
N SER A 870 21.45 -83.27 21.20
CA SER A 870 22.72 -83.47 21.88
C SER A 870 23.66 -82.33 21.46
N PHE A 871 24.78 -82.19 22.17
CA PHE A 871 25.87 -81.33 21.70
C PHE A 871 26.81 -82.14 20.80
N LYS A 872 27.32 -81.51 19.75
CA LYS A 872 28.31 -82.13 18.85
C LYS A 872 29.52 -82.61 19.66
N SER A 873 30.05 -83.78 19.33
CA SER A 873 31.27 -84.28 19.97
C SER A 873 32.42 -83.30 19.73
N ILE A 874 33.08 -82.92 20.81
CA ILE A 874 34.35 -82.20 20.77
C ILE A 874 35.40 -83.30 20.92
N SER A 875 36.42 -83.31 20.06
CA SER A 875 37.38 -84.42 19.92
C SER A 875 38.21 -84.66 21.20
N SER A 876 37.65 -85.39 22.16
CA SER A 876 38.32 -86.09 23.27
C SER A 876 37.26 -86.77 24.15
N TYR A 877 37.14 -88.10 24.04
CA TYR A 877 36.24 -89.06 24.71
C TYR A 877 34.77 -89.09 24.27
#